data_AF-A0A2H0RVP4-F1
#
_entry.id   AF-A0A2H0RVP4-F1
#
_cell.length_a   1.000
_cell.length_b   1.000
_cell.length_c   1.000
_cell.angle_alpha   90.00
_cell.angle_beta   90.00
_cell.angle_gamma   90.00
#
_symmetry.space_group_name_H-M   'P 1'
#
loop_
_entity.id
_entity.type
_entity.pdbx_description
1 polymer ?
#
loop_
_entity_poly.entity_id
_entity_poly.type
_entity_poly.pdbx_seq_one_letter_code
_entity_poly.pdbx_strand_id
1 'polypeptide(L)'
;MFSFFSNHGVLGLNARNLLYVKPFNPRKAVAFADDKLKTKAFLAARGVPTAKIYARIENRDQLREFDFGQLPNECVLKPNYGFGGEGILILRGRKNGVFLRNGRVPITDEEISEHIEDILDGMFSVNGRRDTAFFEQILTSHTCFARFRPVGLPDIRIIVFNLVPVMAMLRIPTKESEGKANIHLGGIGIGIDMSKGITTHAAQYHGMIAELPHGGSPGGIQIPYWDNILLICSRIQQITNIGYLAVDITIDEHMGPALLEVNARAGLMVQVANLAPLRARLERVKGISVSSPEKGVRIGQDLFGGEKISTVTKEGTSSKPILGTHETIVISGDGTNIEVPCLIAPERERTVFTPKLIESLQGKGALEVEDEKEKTYRVKFTLGNKKLQTLIGVGEVWGEERAMIGRRDLTGFLIDPSKGITSSTSMKASVKADVRALDKMLSQIDRDLLLLKHLKPVNLEEERARLVQDKRYNPMFQYREPEIDLDEAERKLQNRIEDSSGLGILLEKKRQELLIRIELLRSRGDATRFTQQSRALYGAPTSALIHDAEAALRERMACELPTPKKELLTATEVQKIFAKALERYSLHDWQATVRPKLVADCTVGGRHIYIRASALFEETHVEALMAHEIETHILTAENGSHQPYAIFRNGCANYLDTQEGLAIYNQNRIYGPFHEKRFNPPRNLLGLAFGLEHSFAETRRYLKEELGYGEEKALNQAISIKRGLGDTSHPGGFTKSLVYFRGLRAVEQFVRNGGDLTRLYVGKIAMEDLAMVEKVPELQKPLLLPEFLRKKKEDAPKKATPKKEKAKKKSVKKEVEADAEE
;
A
#
# COMPACT_ATOMS: atom_id res chain seq x y z
N MET A 1 -2.15 -25.63 -52.01
CA MET A 1 -1.06 -24.66 -51.86
C MET A 1 -1.43 -23.76 -50.67
N PHE A 2 -0.85 -24.05 -49.49
CA PHE A 2 -1.27 -23.48 -48.21
C PHE A 2 -0.92 -21.99 -48.07
N SER A 3 -1.94 -21.16 -47.91
CA SER A 3 -1.82 -19.78 -47.40
C SER A 3 -1.51 -19.81 -45.90
N PHE A 4 -0.23 -19.84 -45.53
CA PHE A 4 0.22 -19.88 -44.13
C PHE A 4 0.89 -18.55 -43.70
N PHE A 5 0.18 -17.80 -42.85
CA PHE A 5 0.66 -16.80 -41.88
C PHE A 5 1.53 -15.62 -42.36
N SER A 6 0.93 -14.62 -43.01
CA SER A 6 1.45 -13.25 -43.03
C SER A 6 1.17 -12.56 -41.69
N ASN A 7 2.08 -12.67 -40.72
CA ASN A 7 1.89 -12.03 -39.41
C ASN A 7 2.12 -10.51 -39.51
N HIS A 8 1.07 -9.72 -39.30
CA HIS A 8 0.97 -8.28 -39.61
C HIS A 8 1.81 -7.40 -38.66
N GLY A 9 3.13 -7.35 -38.86
CA GLY A 9 4.01 -6.37 -38.21
C GLY A 9 4.58 -6.77 -36.83
N VAL A 10 4.43 -8.03 -36.42
CA VAL A 10 5.12 -8.54 -35.21
C VAL A 10 6.61 -8.65 -35.47
N LEU A 11 7.46 -8.25 -34.51
CA LEU A 11 8.91 -8.38 -34.64
C LEU A 11 9.38 -9.72 -34.07
N GLY A 12 10.13 -10.50 -34.85
CA GLY A 12 10.82 -11.70 -34.39
C GLY A 12 12.29 -11.45 -34.06
N LEU A 13 12.92 -12.35 -33.30
CA LEU A 13 14.32 -12.18 -32.82
C LEU A 13 15.33 -12.01 -33.96
N ASN A 14 15.23 -12.83 -34.99
CA ASN A 14 16.12 -12.75 -36.16
C ASN A 14 15.92 -11.43 -36.92
N ALA A 15 14.67 -11.02 -37.13
CA ALA A 15 14.35 -9.75 -37.76
C ALA A 15 14.85 -8.55 -36.94
N ARG A 16 14.71 -8.58 -35.61
CA ARG A 16 15.26 -7.54 -34.71
C ARG A 16 16.76 -7.40 -34.92
N ASN A 17 17.49 -8.52 -34.89
CA ASN A 17 18.94 -8.52 -35.01
C ASN A 17 19.41 -8.03 -36.38
N LEU A 18 18.77 -8.49 -37.46
CA LEU A 18 19.19 -8.18 -38.84
C LEU A 18 18.75 -6.79 -39.32
N LEU A 19 17.55 -6.34 -38.92
CA LEU A 19 16.96 -5.11 -39.45
C LEU A 19 17.21 -3.88 -38.58
N TYR A 20 17.42 -4.05 -37.27
CA TYR A 20 17.55 -2.92 -36.34
C TYR A 20 18.87 -2.94 -35.57
N VAL A 21 19.25 -4.06 -34.94
CA VAL A 21 20.49 -4.10 -34.14
C VAL A 21 21.72 -3.97 -35.04
N LYS A 22 21.91 -4.86 -36.02
CA LYS A 22 23.10 -4.86 -36.87
C LYS A 22 23.28 -3.56 -37.68
N PRO A 23 22.22 -2.97 -38.28
CA PRO A 23 22.39 -1.75 -39.08
C PRO A 23 22.55 -0.47 -38.25
N PHE A 24 21.92 -0.39 -37.07
CA PHE A 24 21.87 0.85 -36.29
C PHE A 24 22.73 0.85 -35.02
N ASN A 25 23.26 -0.30 -34.60
CA ASN A 25 24.14 -0.41 -33.43
C ASN A 25 25.53 -0.89 -33.87
N PRO A 26 26.52 0.02 -33.99
CA PRO A 26 27.91 -0.36 -34.21
C PRO A 26 28.42 -1.33 -33.13
N ARG A 27 29.33 -2.25 -33.47
CA ARG A 27 29.87 -3.23 -32.51
C ARG A 27 30.42 -2.60 -31.23
N LYS A 28 31.09 -1.45 -31.34
CA LYS A 28 31.60 -0.67 -30.20
C LYS A 28 30.48 -0.17 -29.29
N ALA A 29 29.35 0.23 -29.86
CA ALA A 29 28.18 0.71 -29.11
C ALA A 29 27.46 -0.44 -28.39
N VAL A 30 27.40 -1.63 -29.01
CA VAL A 30 26.90 -2.84 -28.36
C VAL A 30 27.80 -3.25 -27.19
N ALA A 31 29.12 -3.28 -27.40
CA ALA A 31 30.08 -3.59 -26.33
C ALA A 31 30.04 -2.58 -25.18
N PHE A 32 29.80 -1.29 -25.50
CA PHE A 32 29.58 -0.26 -24.49
C PHE A 32 28.33 -0.56 -23.64
N ALA A 33 27.19 -0.84 -24.29
CA ALA A 33 25.94 -1.14 -23.59
C ALA A 33 25.99 -2.43 -22.75
N ASP A 34 26.73 -3.45 -23.22
CA ASP A 34 26.90 -4.70 -22.47
C ASP A 34 27.69 -4.48 -21.16
N ASP A 35 28.49 -3.41 -21.04
CA ASP A 35 29.26 -3.05 -19.85
C ASP A 35 28.46 -2.11 -18.93
N LYS A 36 27.88 -2.67 -17.86
CA LYS A 36 27.02 -1.95 -16.93
C LYS A 36 27.77 -0.87 -16.17
N LEU A 37 28.98 -1.16 -15.69
CA LEU A 37 29.82 -0.21 -14.94
C LEU A 37 30.20 0.98 -15.82
N LYS A 38 30.69 0.72 -17.03
CA LYS A 38 31.09 1.78 -17.97
C LYS A 38 29.91 2.64 -18.40
N THR A 39 28.79 2.01 -18.75
CA THR A 39 27.58 2.72 -19.17
C THR A 39 27.03 3.58 -18.03
N LYS A 40 26.94 3.02 -16.82
CA LYS A 40 26.45 3.73 -15.63
C LYS A 40 27.32 4.93 -15.29
N ALA A 41 28.65 4.75 -15.21
CA ALA A 41 29.58 5.85 -14.93
C ALA A 41 29.51 6.96 -15.99
N PHE A 42 29.44 6.58 -17.28
CA PHE A 42 29.37 7.53 -18.39
C PHE A 42 28.09 8.39 -18.38
N LEU A 43 26.95 7.77 -18.05
CA LEU A 43 25.64 8.43 -18.00
C LEU A 43 25.45 9.22 -16.71
N ALA A 44 25.93 8.71 -15.57
CA ALA A 44 25.90 9.41 -14.29
C ALA A 44 26.65 10.75 -14.36
N ALA A 45 27.84 10.77 -14.98
CA ALA A 45 28.62 11.98 -15.21
C ALA A 45 27.91 13.03 -16.09
N ARG A 46 26.82 12.66 -16.77
CA ARG A 46 26.01 13.51 -17.65
C ARG A 46 24.62 13.79 -17.08
N GLY A 47 24.43 13.56 -15.77
CA GLY A 47 23.21 13.91 -15.06
C GLY A 47 22.07 12.89 -15.19
N VAL A 48 22.33 11.67 -15.68
CA VAL A 48 21.34 10.58 -15.63
C VAL A 48 21.36 9.96 -14.23
N PRO A 49 20.22 9.93 -13.49
CA PRO A 49 20.20 9.35 -12.15
C PRO A 49 20.47 7.85 -12.17
N THR A 50 21.38 7.38 -11.32
CA THR A 50 21.81 5.98 -11.21
C THR A 50 22.16 5.63 -9.77
N ALA A 51 22.05 4.37 -9.38
CA ALA A 51 22.53 3.89 -8.08
C ALA A 51 24.02 4.19 -7.87
N LYS A 52 24.39 4.64 -6.67
CA LYS A 52 25.80 4.89 -6.29
C LYS A 52 26.58 3.58 -6.25
N ILE A 53 27.73 3.54 -6.91
CA ILE A 53 28.67 2.40 -6.84
C ILE A 53 29.56 2.60 -5.61
N TYR A 54 29.70 1.56 -4.79
CA TYR A 54 30.52 1.57 -3.58
C TYR A 54 31.90 0.96 -3.80
N ALA A 55 31.97 -0.17 -4.49
CA ALA A 55 33.21 -0.90 -4.71
C ALA A 55 33.15 -1.73 -6.00
N ARG A 56 34.33 -2.06 -6.55
CA ARG A 56 34.52 -2.95 -7.69
C ARG A 56 35.66 -3.92 -7.39
N ILE A 57 35.51 -5.15 -7.85
CA ILE A 57 36.48 -6.24 -7.67
C ILE A 57 36.67 -6.89 -9.03
N GLU A 58 37.84 -6.65 -9.61
CA GLU A 58 38.22 -7.05 -10.97
C GLU A 58 39.05 -8.33 -11.01
N ASN A 59 39.68 -8.71 -9.89
CA ASN A 59 40.54 -9.89 -9.79
C ASN A 59 40.61 -10.45 -8.36
N ARG A 60 41.21 -11.64 -8.23
CA ARG A 60 41.30 -12.39 -6.95
C ARG A 60 42.24 -11.72 -5.93
N ASP A 61 43.24 -10.97 -6.38
CA ASP A 61 44.14 -10.25 -5.47
C ASP A 61 43.37 -9.10 -4.79
N GLN A 62 42.59 -8.34 -5.56
CA GLN A 62 41.67 -7.33 -5.03
C GLN A 62 40.65 -7.94 -4.06
N LEU A 63 40.13 -9.13 -4.33
CA LEU A 63 39.19 -9.82 -3.43
C LEU A 63 39.84 -10.20 -2.10
N ARG A 64 41.06 -10.74 -2.12
CA ARG A 64 41.79 -11.15 -0.91
C ARG A 64 42.10 -9.98 0.03
N GLU A 65 42.33 -8.80 -0.52
CA GLU A 65 42.62 -7.58 0.23
C GLU A 65 41.36 -6.78 0.58
N PHE A 66 40.17 -7.21 0.14
CA PHE A 66 38.94 -6.45 0.29
C PHE A 66 38.36 -6.57 1.71
N ASP A 67 38.28 -5.43 2.41
CA ASP A 67 37.56 -5.35 3.69
C ASP A 67 36.05 -5.11 3.45
N PHE A 68 35.21 -6.10 3.76
CA PHE A 68 33.75 -5.98 3.69
C PHE A 68 33.18 -5.01 4.74
N GLY A 69 33.92 -4.68 5.80
CA GLY A 69 33.54 -3.73 6.84
C GLY A 69 33.35 -2.30 6.32
N GLN A 70 34.03 -1.91 5.24
CA GLN A 70 33.91 -0.58 4.64
C GLN A 70 32.58 -0.37 3.88
N LEU A 71 31.86 -1.45 3.57
CA LEU A 71 30.57 -1.37 2.88
C LEU A 71 29.45 -0.92 3.83
N PRO A 72 28.49 -0.12 3.34
CA PRO A 72 27.33 0.25 4.15
C PRO A 72 26.53 -0.98 4.57
N ASN A 73 25.69 -0.82 5.59
CA ASN A 73 24.83 -1.90 6.10
C ASN A 73 23.86 -2.45 5.03
N GLU A 74 23.61 -1.73 3.94
CA GLU A 74 22.76 -2.18 2.85
C GLU A 74 23.41 -1.89 1.50
N CYS A 75 23.60 -2.94 0.71
CA CYS A 75 24.14 -2.87 -0.64
C CYS A 75 23.70 -4.06 -1.49
N VAL A 76 23.93 -3.97 -2.79
CA VAL A 76 23.67 -5.07 -3.73
C VAL A 76 24.96 -5.39 -4.47
N LEU A 77 25.36 -6.66 -4.41
CA LEU A 77 26.45 -7.21 -5.20
C LEU A 77 25.91 -7.70 -6.55
N LYS A 78 26.57 -7.32 -7.64
CA LYS A 78 26.15 -7.67 -9.00
C LYS A 78 27.35 -7.99 -9.90
N PRO A 79 27.18 -8.88 -10.89
CA PRO A 79 28.11 -9.03 -12.00
C PRO A 79 27.96 -7.89 -13.02
N ASN A 80 29.07 -7.38 -13.54
CA ASN A 80 29.09 -6.35 -14.58
C ASN A 80 28.39 -6.85 -15.86
N TYR A 81 28.69 -8.08 -16.26
CA TYR A 81 28.27 -8.66 -17.52
C TYR A 81 27.17 -9.72 -17.40
N GLY A 82 26.62 -9.91 -16.20
CA GLY A 82 25.62 -10.95 -15.94
C GLY A 82 24.29 -10.77 -16.68
N PHE A 83 23.59 -11.88 -16.88
CA PHE A 83 22.34 -11.97 -17.64
C PHE A 83 21.15 -12.37 -16.76
N GLY A 84 19.94 -11.91 -17.13
CA GLY A 84 18.69 -12.39 -16.51
C GLY A 84 18.50 -12.08 -15.02
N GLY A 85 19.40 -11.31 -14.41
CA GLY A 85 19.43 -11.07 -12.96
C GLY A 85 20.19 -12.12 -12.16
N GLU A 86 20.94 -13.01 -12.82
CA GLU A 86 21.79 -14.00 -12.16
C GLU A 86 23.03 -13.36 -11.52
N GLY A 87 23.56 -14.01 -10.48
CA GLY A 87 24.70 -13.51 -9.70
C GLY A 87 24.39 -12.30 -8.80
N ILE A 88 23.14 -11.80 -8.77
CA ILE A 88 22.74 -10.68 -7.90
C ILE A 88 22.55 -11.18 -6.46
N LEU A 89 23.25 -10.55 -5.51
CA LEU A 89 23.14 -10.82 -4.09
C LEU A 89 22.77 -9.53 -3.34
N ILE A 90 21.62 -9.55 -2.66
CA ILE A 90 21.12 -8.41 -1.87
C ILE A 90 21.55 -8.57 -0.43
N LEU A 91 22.30 -7.62 0.09
CA LEU A 91 22.80 -7.57 1.46
C LEU A 91 22.07 -6.44 2.20
N ARG A 92 21.29 -6.78 3.24
CA ARG A 92 20.49 -5.79 3.97
C ARG A 92 20.60 -6.00 5.47
N GLY A 93 21.25 -5.06 6.15
CA GLY A 93 21.50 -5.13 7.58
C GLY A 93 22.63 -6.09 7.94
N ARG A 94 23.08 -5.97 9.19
CA ARG A 94 24.08 -6.84 9.80
C ARG A 94 23.60 -7.33 11.16
N LYS A 95 23.99 -8.56 11.53
CA LYS A 95 23.81 -9.10 12.87
C LYS A 95 25.17 -9.54 13.39
N ASN A 96 25.64 -8.93 14.48
CA ASN A 96 26.97 -9.20 15.06
C ASN A 96 28.11 -9.04 14.03
N GLY A 97 28.04 -8.00 13.17
CA GLY A 97 29.03 -7.74 12.12
C GLY A 97 28.81 -8.50 10.80
N VAL A 98 28.07 -9.62 10.82
CA VAL A 98 27.79 -10.48 9.65
C VAL A 98 26.61 -9.94 8.84
N PHE A 99 26.74 -9.91 7.50
CA PHE A 99 25.66 -9.47 6.61
C PHE A 99 24.45 -10.41 6.64
N LEU A 100 23.27 -9.87 6.28
CA LEU A 100 22.07 -10.67 6.06
C LEU A 100 21.65 -10.65 4.58
N ARG A 101 21.68 -11.82 3.92
CA ARG A 101 21.11 -12.04 2.60
C ARG A 101 19.61 -11.80 2.63
N ASN A 102 19.13 -10.91 1.75
CA ASN A 102 17.75 -10.44 1.69
C ASN A 102 17.21 -9.93 3.04
N GLY A 103 18.10 -9.52 3.95
CA GLY A 103 17.75 -9.09 5.31
C GLY A 103 17.28 -10.19 6.27
N ARG A 104 17.46 -11.46 5.92
CA ARG A 104 16.92 -12.60 6.69
C ARG A 104 17.96 -13.63 7.08
N VAL A 105 18.78 -14.06 6.11
CA VAL A 105 19.70 -15.19 6.29
C VAL A 105 21.12 -14.65 6.50
N PRO A 106 21.79 -14.92 7.63
CA PRO A 106 23.20 -14.56 7.79
C PRO A 106 24.04 -15.14 6.66
N ILE A 107 24.95 -14.34 6.12
CA ILE A 107 25.92 -14.74 5.10
C ILE A 107 27.31 -14.23 5.51
N THR A 108 28.29 -15.12 5.56
CA THR A 108 29.65 -14.78 5.99
C THR A 108 30.45 -14.11 4.88
N ASP A 109 31.55 -13.46 5.24
CA ASP A 109 32.43 -12.81 4.28
C ASP A 109 33.10 -13.84 3.35
N GLU A 110 33.34 -15.07 3.83
CA GLU A 110 33.80 -16.19 3.02
C GLU A 110 32.76 -16.59 1.96
N GLU A 111 31.48 -16.75 2.34
CA GLU A 111 30.41 -17.08 1.40
C GLU A 111 30.20 -15.97 0.35
N ILE A 112 30.36 -14.69 0.75
CA ILE A 112 30.33 -13.58 -0.20
C ILE A 112 31.53 -13.65 -1.15
N SER A 113 32.72 -14.00 -0.65
CA SER A 113 33.93 -14.12 -1.44
C SER A 113 33.83 -15.25 -2.46
N GLU A 114 33.35 -16.43 -2.07
CA GLU A 114 33.06 -17.56 -2.98
C GLU A 114 32.12 -17.13 -4.11
N HIS A 115 31.03 -16.42 -3.77
CA HIS A 115 30.10 -15.89 -4.78
C HIS A 115 30.75 -14.86 -5.71
N ILE A 116 31.72 -14.07 -5.24
CA ILE A 116 32.50 -13.15 -6.07
C ILE A 116 33.44 -13.93 -7.00
N GLU A 117 34.06 -15.01 -6.53
CA GLU A 117 34.89 -15.88 -7.38
C GLU A 117 34.06 -16.49 -8.52
N ASP A 118 32.84 -16.97 -8.25
CA ASP A 118 31.91 -17.44 -9.28
C ASP A 118 31.59 -16.35 -10.32
N ILE A 119 31.43 -15.09 -9.87
CA ILE A 119 31.27 -13.94 -10.79
C ILE A 119 32.53 -13.77 -11.64
N LEU A 120 33.71 -13.71 -11.04
CA LEU A 120 34.99 -13.47 -11.75
C LEU A 120 35.28 -14.57 -12.79
N ASP A 121 34.94 -15.81 -12.47
CA ASP A 121 35.07 -16.97 -13.36
C ASP A 121 34.04 -16.97 -14.49
N GLY A 122 33.07 -16.05 -14.45
CA GLY A 122 32.12 -15.81 -15.51
C GLY A 122 30.87 -16.69 -15.44
N MET A 123 30.60 -17.33 -14.29
CA MET A 123 29.49 -18.29 -14.12
C MET A 123 28.12 -17.69 -14.49
N PHE A 124 27.93 -16.40 -14.21
CA PHE A 124 26.68 -15.67 -14.47
C PHE A 124 26.69 -14.86 -15.76
N SER A 125 27.81 -14.89 -16.49
CA SER A 125 28.10 -14.05 -17.65
C SER A 125 27.74 -14.76 -18.96
N VAL A 126 27.22 -14.01 -19.94
CA VAL A 126 26.88 -14.60 -21.25
C VAL A 126 28.15 -15.15 -21.91
N ASN A 127 28.13 -16.45 -22.24
CA ASN A 127 29.25 -17.23 -22.81
C ASN A 127 30.45 -17.46 -21.85
N GLY A 128 30.25 -17.37 -20.53
CA GLY A 128 31.31 -17.70 -19.57
C GLY A 128 32.54 -16.77 -19.64
N ARG A 129 32.35 -15.52 -20.08
CA ARG A 129 33.44 -14.53 -20.11
C ARG A 129 33.82 -14.12 -18.69
N ARG A 130 35.10 -13.85 -18.46
CA ARG A 130 35.57 -13.20 -17.23
C ARG A 130 34.78 -11.93 -16.96
N ASP A 131 34.39 -11.74 -15.71
CA ASP A 131 33.51 -10.67 -15.27
C ASP A 131 34.18 -9.80 -14.19
N THR A 132 33.47 -8.79 -13.73
CA THR A 132 33.83 -7.92 -12.62
C THR A 132 32.65 -7.89 -11.65
N ALA A 133 32.92 -8.14 -10.38
CA ALA A 133 31.92 -8.00 -9.33
C ALA A 133 31.93 -6.55 -8.83
N PHE A 134 30.75 -5.99 -8.54
CA PHE A 134 30.67 -4.65 -7.96
C PHE A 134 29.52 -4.53 -6.96
N PHE A 135 29.70 -3.64 -5.99
CA PHE A 135 28.72 -3.30 -4.98
C PHE A 135 28.09 -1.95 -5.31
N GLU A 136 26.76 -1.88 -5.23
CA GLU A 136 26.02 -0.64 -5.42
C GLU A 136 24.95 -0.42 -4.36
N GLN A 137 24.45 0.81 -4.32
CA GLN A 137 23.33 1.23 -3.51
C GLN A 137 22.08 0.39 -3.81
N ILE A 138 21.41 -0.06 -2.74
CA ILE A 138 20.07 -0.64 -2.85
C ILE A 138 19.05 0.47 -3.18
N LEU A 139 18.26 0.27 -4.23
CA LEU A 139 17.18 1.19 -4.60
C LEU A 139 15.88 0.75 -3.92
N THR A 140 15.11 1.72 -3.43
CA THR A 140 13.85 1.51 -2.73
C THR A 140 12.69 1.79 -3.68
N SER A 141 11.88 0.78 -3.95
CA SER A 141 10.75 0.87 -4.87
C SER A 141 9.75 1.95 -4.44
N HIS A 142 9.41 2.88 -5.34
CA HIS A 142 8.40 3.91 -5.10
C HIS A 142 7.00 3.30 -4.83
N THR A 143 6.22 3.99 -3.99
CA THR A 143 4.89 3.55 -3.52
C THR A 143 3.86 3.32 -4.63
N CYS A 144 4.05 3.93 -5.80
CA CYS A 144 3.20 3.66 -6.98
C CYS A 144 3.19 2.18 -7.39
N PHE A 145 4.25 1.44 -7.07
CA PHE A 145 4.33 0.01 -7.37
C PHE A 145 3.66 -0.88 -6.32
N ALA A 146 3.26 -0.34 -5.15
CA ALA A 146 2.70 -1.12 -4.04
C ALA A 146 1.45 -1.92 -4.45
N ARG A 147 0.63 -1.38 -5.37
CA ARG A 147 -0.57 -2.06 -5.89
C ARG A 147 -0.25 -3.35 -6.65
N PHE A 148 0.96 -3.50 -7.20
CA PHE A 148 1.37 -4.72 -7.89
C PHE A 148 1.92 -5.78 -6.92
N ARG A 149 2.19 -5.41 -5.65
CA ARG A 149 2.80 -6.26 -4.61
C ARG A 149 4.06 -7.01 -5.10
N PRO A 150 5.07 -6.31 -5.64
CA PRO A 150 6.27 -6.96 -6.18
C PRO A 150 7.10 -7.62 -5.08
N VAL A 151 7.77 -8.73 -5.42
CA VAL A 151 8.74 -9.40 -4.51
C VAL A 151 10.10 -8.70 -4.50
N GLY A 152 10.48 -8.10 -5.63
CA GLY A 152 11.74 -7.39 -5.81
C GLY A 152 11.52 -5.99 -6.38
N LEU A 153 12.56 -5.39 -6.94
CA LEU A 153 12.50 -4.05 -7.54
C LEU A 153 11.83 -4.10 -8.93
N PRO A 154 10.68 -3.44 -9.14
CA PRO A 154 10.09 -3.31 -10.47
C PRO A 154 10.94 -2.43 -11.39
N ASP A 155 10.87 -2.71 -12.68
CA ASP A 155 11.50 -1.87 -13.70
C ASP A 155 10.55 -1.58 -14.87
N ILE A 156 10.81 -0.47 -15.55
CA ILE A 156 10.08 0.02 -16.71
C ILE A 156 11.04 -0.08 -17.88
N ARG A 157 10.75 -1.01 -18.78
CA ARG A 157 11.50 -1.19 -20.02
C ARG A 157 10.90 -0.34 -21.12
N ILE A 158 11.70 0.55 -21.71
CA ILE A 158 11.29 1.43 -22.81
C ILE A 158 12.17 1.18 -24.03
N ILE A 159 11.56 0.83 -25.15
CA ILE A 159 12.25 0.74 -26.44
C ILE A 159 12.30 2.12 -27.08
N VAL A 160 13.50 2.56 -27.45
CA VAL A 160 13.74 3.83 -28.12
C VAL A 160 14.41 3.57 -29.47
N PHE A 161 13.88 4.21 -30.51
CA PHE A 161 14.43 4.16 -31.86
C PHE A 161 14.24 5.52 -32.54
N ASN A 162 15.30 6.03 -33.17
CA ASN A 162 15.32 7.36 -33.82
C ASN A 162 14.88 8.51 -32.88
N LEU A 163 15.39 8.49 -31.64
CA LEU A 163 15.03 9.36 -30.50
C LEU A 163 13.56 9.26 -30.04
N VAL A 164 12.75 8.40 -30.64
CA VAL A 164 11.35 8.22 -30.30
C VAL A 164 11.19 7.03 -29.36
N PRO A 165 10.63 7.21 -28.15
CA PRO A 165 10.14 6.11 -27.34
C PRO A 165 8.95 5.44 -28.04
N VAL A 166 9.10 4.17 -28.40
CA VAL A 166 8.17 3.46 -29.30
C VAL A 166 7.16 2.59 -28.53
N MET A 167 7.63 1.99 -27.43
CA MET A 167 6.84 1.06 -26.64
C MET A 167 7.46 0.90 -25.24
N ALA A 168 6.61 0.71 -24.24
CA ALA A 168 7.04 0.53 -22.87
C ALA A 168 6.29 -0.61 -22.16
N MET A 169 6.93 -1.25 -21.20
CA MET A 169 6.28 -2.17 -20.27
C MET A 169 6.87 -2.04 -18.87
N LEU A 170 6.03 -2.23 -17.86
CA LEU A 170 6.42 -2.45 -16.48
C LEU A 170 6.69 -3.95 -16.28
N ARG A 171 7.81 -4.31 -15.66
CA ARG A 171 8.14 -5.68 -15.25
C ARG A 171 8.05 -5.78 -13.74
N ILE A 172 7.14 -6.64 -13.28
CA ILE A 172 6.90 -6.93 -11.87
C ILE A 172 7.61 -8.23 -11.50
N PRO A 173 8.60 -8.18 -10.58
CA PRO A 173 9.21 -9.39 -10.05
C PRO A 173 8.24 -10.16 -9.17
N THR A 174 8.17 -11.46 -9.39
CA THR A 174 7.32 -12.39 -8.65
C THR A 174 8.20 -13.34 -7.82
N LYS A 175 7.57 -14.19 -7.01
CA LYS A 175 8.29 -15.24 -6.30
C LYS A 175 8.78 -16.34 -7.24
N GLU A 176 8.00 -16.64 -8.29
CA GLU A 176 8.39 -17.58 -9.35
C GLU A 176 9.68 -17.13 -10.04
N SER A 177 9.87 -15.82 -10.22
CA SER A 177 11.10 -15.26 -10.76
C SER A 177 12.18 -14.98 -9.71
N GLU A 178 12.04 -15.50 -8.49
CA GLU A 178 12.96 -15.28 -7.37
C GLU A 178 13.20 -13.78 -7.06
N GLY A 179 12.19 -12.93 -7.29
CA GLY A 179 12.32 -11.49 -7.11
C GLY A 179 13.05 -10.78 -8.25
N LYS A 180 13.26 -11.43 -9.41
CA LYS A 180 13.87 -10.85 -10.61
C LYS A 180 12.82 -10.31 -11.59
N ALA A 181 13.09 -9.18 -12.24
CA ALA A 181 12.22 -8.60 -13.26
C ALA A 181 12.34 -9.30 -14.63
N ASN A 182 12.32 -10.64 -14.65
CA ASN A 182 12.48 -11.46 -15.85
C ASN A 182 11.18 -12.22 -16.15
N ILE A 183 10.51 -11.83 -17.24
CA ILE A 183 9.21 -12.39 -17.63
C ILE A 183 9.30 -13.89 -17.96
N HIS A 184 10.44 -14.34 -18.49
CA HIS A 184 10.64 -15.75 -18.84
C HIS A 184 10.84 -16.65 -17.62
N LEU A 185 11.30 -16.08 -16.50
CA LEU A 185 11.43 -16.77 -15.21
C LEU A 185 10.14 -16.65 -14.38
N GLY A 186 9.03 -16.18 -14.96
CA GLY A 186 7.76 -16.03 -14.24
C GLY A 186 7.49 -14.62 -13.70
N GLY A 187 8.30 -13.62 -14.07
CA GLY A 187 7.95 -12.21 -13.85
C GLY A 187 6.74 -11.79 -14.68
N ILE A 188 6.01 -10.77 -14.24
CA ILE A 188 4.82 -10.26 -14.96
C ILE A 188 5.22 -9.02 -15.75
N GLY A 189 4.95 -9.01 -17.05
CA GLY A 189 5.12 -7.83 -17.92
C GLY A 189 3.78 -7.14 -18.19
N ILE A 190 3.68 -5.85 -17.91
CA ILE A 190 2.45 -5.05 -18.07
C ILE A 190 2.72 -3.93 -19.07
N GLY A 191 1.95 -3.86 -20.16
CA GLY A 191 2.09 -2.80 -21.17
C GLY A 191 1.74 -1.43 -20.60
N ILE A 192 2.41 -0.38 -21.08
CA ILE A 192 2.15 1.00 -20.64
C ILE A 192 1.78 1.86 -21.86
N ASP A 193 0.68 2.58 -21.75
CA ASP A 193 0.27 3.56 -22.75
C ASP A 193 1.29 4.70 -22.85
N MET A 194 1.82 4.95 -24.06
CA MET A 194 2.89 5.93 -24.26
C MET A 194 2.46 7.36 -23.95
N SER A 195 1.19 7.71 -24.17
CA SER A 195 0.68 9.09 -24.05
C SER A 195 0.23 9.40 -22.62
N LYS A 196 -0.42 8.44 -21.96
CA LYS A 196 -1.00 8.62 -20.62
C LYS A 196 -0.10 8.12 -19.51
N GLY A 197 0.82 7.18 -19.77
CA GLY A 197 1.61 6.52 -18.72
C GLY A 197 0.76 5.62 -17.83
N ILE A 198 -0.33 5.07 -18.36
CA ILE A 198 -1.26 4.19 -17.65
C ILE A 198 -0.98 2.74 -18.04
N THR A 199 -0.93 1.84 -17.06
CA THR A 199 -0.80 0.40 -17.33
C THR A 199 -2.02 -0.16 -18.04
N THR A 200 -1.81 -1.17 -18.89
CA THR A 200 -2.86 -1.73 -19.74
C THR A 200 -3.03 -3.23 -19.50
N HIS A 201 -2.45 -4.07 -20.36
CA HIS A 201 -2.60 -5.51 -20.31
C HIS A 201 -1.36 -6.16 -19.71
N ALA A 202 -1.53 -7.31 -19.05
CA ALA A 202 -0.43 -8.06 -18.46
C ALA A 202 -0.21 -9.39 -19.16
N ALA A 203 1.05 -9.80 -19.20
CA ALA A 203 1.51 -11.07 -19.70
C ALA A 203 2.50 -11.70 -18.72
N GLN A 204 2.47 -13.03 -18.60
CA GLN A 204 3.42 -13.80 -17.80
C GLN A 204 3.79 -15.04 -18.63
N TYR A 205 5.07 -15.41 -18.64
CA TYR A 205 5.60 -16.44 -19.53
C TYR A 205 5.25 -16.18 -21.01
N HIS A 206 4.30 -16.95 -21.56
CA HIS A 206 3.86 -16.89 -22.96
C HIS A 206 2.38 -16.50 -23.10
N GLY A 207 1.69 -16.20 -22.00
CA GLY A 207 0.24 -15.96 -21.96
C GLY A 207 -0.15 -14.60 -21.39
N MET A 208 -1.36 -14.16 -21.74
CA MET A 208 -1.99 -12.98 -21.13
C MET A 208 -2.61 -13.35 -19.79
N ILE A 209 -2.52 -12.45 -18.82
CA ILE A 209 -3.23 -12.57 -17.54
C ILE A 209 -4.20 -11.40 -17.39
N ALA A 210 -5.44 -11.72 -17.00
CA ALA A 210 -6.50 -10.72 -16.78
C ALA A 210 -6.40 -10.07 -15.38
N GLU A 211 -5.87 -10.81 -14.41
CA GLU A 211 -5.72 -10.41 -13.02
C GLU A 211 -4.31 -10.74 -12.53
N LEU A 212 -3.80 -9.92 -11.61
CA LEU A 212 -2.58 -10.18 -10.87
C LEU A 212 -2.79 -11.33 -9.87
N PRO A 213 -1.73 -11.99 -9.36
CA PRO A 213 -1.89 -13.14 -8.46
C PRO A 213 -2.78 -12.89 -7.24
N HIS A 214 -2.77 -11.66 -6.73
CA HIS A 214 -3.60 -11.24 -5.60
C HIS A 214 -5.04 -10.81 -5.98
N GLY A 215 -5.47 -10.97 -7.24
CA GLY A 215 -6.80 -10.61 -7.76
C GLY A 215 -6.96 -9.14 -8.19
N GLY A 216 -5.88 -8.35 -8.18
CA GLY A 216 -5.88 -6.96 -8.62
C GLY A 216 -5.88 -6.83 -10.14
N SER A 217 -6.45 -5.75 -10.69
CA SER A 217 -6.34 -5.47 -12.11
C SER A 217 -4.92 -5.01 -12.47
N PRO A 218 -4.31 -5.53 -13.54
CA PRO A 218 -3.01 -5.04 -14.01
C PRO A 218 -3.09 -3.66 -14.68
N GLY A 219 -4.28 -3.27 -15.16
CA GLY A 219 -4.51 -2.05 -15.94
C GLY A 219 -5.09 -0.88 -15.13
N GLY A 220 -4.98 0.33 -15.69
CA GLY A 220 -5.56 1.54 -15.11
C GLY A 220 -4.73 2.19 -13.99
N ILE A 221 -3.46 1.80 -13.83
CA ILE A 221 -2.57 2.35 -12.82
C ILE A 221 -1.66 3.39 -13.48
N GLN A 222 -1.69 4.62 -12.97
CA GLN A 222 -0.86 5.72 -13.44
C GLN A 222 0.58 5.56 -12.95
N ILE A 223 1.53 5.60 -13.87
CA ILE A 223 2.96 5.67 -13.56
C ILE A 223 3.35 7.15 -13.38
N PRO A 224 3.91 7.54 -12.22
CA PRO A 224 4.36 8.91 -12.00
C PRO A 224 5.63 9.21 -12.81
N TYR A 225 5.95 10.49 -12.98
CA TYR A 225 7.13 10.98 -13.72
C TYR A 225 7.20 10.53 -15.18
N TRP A 226 6.07 10.16 -15.79
CA TRP A 226 6.05 9.50 -17.10
C TRP A 226 6.79 10.26 -18.19
N ASP A 227 6.50 11.55 -18.38
CA ASP A 227 7.16 12.37 -19.40
C ASP A 227 8.67 12.50 -19.15
N ASN A 228 9.07 12.60 -17.88
CA ASN A 228 10.48 12.66 -17.49
C ASN A 228 11.20 11.34 -17.79
N ILE A 229 10.58 10.20 -17.48
CA ILE A 229 11.10 8.86 -17.81
C ILE A 229 11.32 8.72 -19.32
N LEU A 230 10.33 9.08 -20.13
CA LEU A 230 10.45 9.03 -21.60
C LEU A 230 11.58 9.92 -22.11
N LEU A 231 11.73 11.11 -21.53
CA LEU A 231 12.77 12.06 -21.87
C LEU A 231 14.17 11.56 -21.50
N ILE A 232 14.35 10.97 -20.31
CA ILE A 232 15.60 10.33 -19.90
C ILE A 232 15.98 9.25 -20.92
N CYS A 233 15.05 8.38 -21.30
CA CYS A 233 15.31 7.30 -22.25
C CYS A 233 15.73 7.82 -23.63
N SER A 234 15.06 8.87 -24.13
CA SER A 234 15.42 9.49 -25.41
C SER A 234 16.78 10.22 -25.35
N ARG A 235 17.09 10.91 -24.23
CA ARG A 235 18.40 11.52 -24.00
C ARG A 235 19.52 10.49 -23.92
N ILE A 236 19.30 9.35 -23.27
CA ILE A 236 20.27 8.25 -23.24
C ILE A 236 20.60 7.80 -24.65
N GLN A 237 19.61 7.66 -25.54
CA GLN A 237 19.88 7.33 -26.94
C GLN A 237 20.77 8.38 -27.62
N GLN A 238 20.45 9.67 -27.44
CA GLN A 238 21.24 10.77 -28.01
C GLN A 238 22.69 10.77 -27.50
N ILE A 239 22.88 10.60 -26.20
CA ILE A 239 24.18 10.67 -25.54
C ILE A 239 25.06 9.45 -25.87
N THR A 240 24.46 8.26 -25.98
CA THR A 240 25.19 7.01 -26.26
C THR A 240 25.38 6.72 -27.74
N ASN A 241 24.59 7.39 -28.61
CA ASN A 241 24.56 7.18 -30.06
C ASN A 241 24.26 5.72 -30.46
N ILE A 242 23.51 4.99 -29.63
CA ILE A 242 23.02 3.64 -29.95
C ILE A 242 21.71 3.77 -30.74
N GLY A 243 21.66 3.32 -31.98
CA GLY A 243 20.50 3.60 -32.84
C GLY A 243 19.20 2.87 -32.44
N TYR A 244 19.29 1.65 -31.89
CA TYR A 244 18.16 0.88 -31.35
C TYR A 244 18.51 0.36 -29.95
N LEU A 245 17.83 0.80 -28.91
CA LEU A 245 18.06 0.29 -27.55
C LEU A 245 16.80 0.22 -26.70
N ALA A 246 16.86 -0.63 -25.68
CA ALA A 246 15.95 -0.62 -24.56
C ALA A 246 16.64 0.02 -23.36
N VAL A 247 15.93 0.90 -22.66
CA VAL A 247 16.35 1.46 -21.38
C VAL A 247 15.49 0.86 -20.30
N ASP A 248 16.12 0.39 -19.23
CA ASP A 248 15.43 -0.12 -18.06
C ASP A 248 15.56 0.89 -16.91
N ILE A 249 14.45 1.50 -16.56
CA ILE A 249 14.33 2.55 -15.54
C ILE A 249 13.52 2.00 -14.37
N THR A 250 13.90 2.27 -13.13
CA THR A 250 13.02 2.12 -11.97
C THR A 250 12.60 3.48 -11.44
N ILE A 251 11.67 3.51 -10.49
CA ILE A 251 11.33 4.73 -9.75
C ILE A 251 11.69 4.47 -8.30
N ASP A 252 12.74 5.15 -7.85
CA ASP A 252 13.18 5.11 -6.46
C ASP A 252 12.36 6.10 -5.62
N GLU A 253 12.09 5.75 -4.36
CA GLU A 253 11.31 6.56 -3.44
C GLU A 253 11.93 7.95 -3.18
N HIS A 254 13.26 8.05 -3.17
CA HIS A 254 13.97 9.28 -2.85
C HIS A 254 14.53 9.98 -4.09
N MET A 255 15.07 9.22 -5.05
CA MET A 255 15.72 9.74 -6.26
C MET A 255 14.74 9.97 -7.42
N GLY A 256 13.56 9.33 -7.42
CA GLY A 256 12.67 9.31 -8.57
C GLY A 256 13.17 8.39 -9.68
N PRO A 257 12.96 8.70 -10.98
CA PRO A 257 13.41 7.88 -12.09
C PRO A 257 14.92 7.61 -12.07
N ALA A 258 15.31 6.34 -11.99
CA ALA A 258 16.71 5.91 -11.92
C ALA A 258 17.01 4.82 -12.96
N LEU A 259 18.14 4.96 -13.64
CA LEU A 259 18.62 3.99 -14.63
C LEU A 259 19.17 2.73 -13.95
N LEU A 260 18.64 1.58 -14.36
CA LEU A 260 19.15 0.26 -13.99
C LEU A 260 20.15 -0.24 -15.03
N GLU A 261 19.74 -0.31 -16.30
CA GLU A 261 20.56 -0.83 -17.39
C GLU A 261 20.17 -0.26 -18.76
N VAL A 262 21.11 -0.28 -19.70
CA VAL A 262 20.90 0.04 -21.12
C VAL A 262 21.17 -1.22 -21.93
N ASN A 263 20.20 -1.64 -22.73
CA ASN A 263 20.25 -2.88 -23.49
C ASN A 263 20.23 -2.59 -24.99
N ALA A 264 21.34 -2.87 -25.68
CA ALA A 264 21.41 -2.78 -27.15
C ALA A 264 20.60 -3.88 -27.88
N ARG A 265 20.05 -4.85 -27.13
CA ARG A 265 19.29 -6.01 -27.63
C ARG A 265 17.97 -6.17 -26.89
N ALA A 266 17.02 -5.26 -27.15
CA ALA A 266 15.73 -5.24 -26.47
C ALA A 266 14.94 -6.56 -26.61
N GLY A 267 14.42 -7.07 -25.48
CA GLY A 267 13.52 -8.22 -25.46
C GLY A 267 12.17 -7.93 -26.15
N LEU A 268 11.55 -8.95 -26.74
CA LEU A 268 10.35 -8.78 -27.57
C LEU A 268 9.03 -8.90 -26.81
N MET A 269 9.05 -9.38 -25.56
CA MET A 269 7.85 -9.55 -24.73
C MET A 269 7.04 -8.26 -24.53
N VAL A 270 7.67 -7.11 -24.70
CA VAL A 270 7.00 -5.80 -24.68
C VAL A 270 5.85 -5.73 -25.69
N GLN A 271 5.96 -6.40 -26.85
CA GLN A 271 4.92 -6.40 -27.88
C GLN A 271 3.70 -7.22 -27.47
N VAL A 272 3.92 -8.26 -26.67
CA VAL A 272 2.86 -9.11 -26.10
C VAL A 272 2.15 -8.35 -24.98
N ALA A 273 2.91 -7.76 -24.04
CA ALA A 273 2.37 -7.00 -22.93
C ALA A 273 1.53 -5.79 -23.39
N ASN A 274 1.88 -5.19 -24.54
CA ASN A 274 1.13 -4.07 -25.13
C ASN A 274 0.04 -4.49 -26.12
N LEU A 275 -0.10 -5.79 -26.43
CA LEU A 275 -0.96 -6.30 -27.51
C LEU A 275 -0.78 -5.55 -28.83
N ALA A 276 0.45 -5.15 -29.14
CA ALA A 276 0.76 -4.29 -30.27
C ALA A 276 2.03 -4.73 -31.01
N PRO A 277 2.02 -4.79 -32.36
CA PRO A 277 3.16 -5.21 -33.16
C PRO A 277 4.34 -4.22 -33.09
N LEU A 278 5.48 -4.64 -32.57
CA LEU A 278 6.65 -3.76 -32.41
C LEU A 278 7.26 -3.31 -33.75
N ARG A 279 7.34 -4.19 -34.76
CA ARG A 279 7.92 -3.83 -36.08
C ARG A 279 7.12 -2.72 -36.75
N ALA A 280 5.79 -2.81 -36.71
CA ALA A 280 4.91 -1.79 -37.28
C ALA A 280 5.15 -0.40 -36.66
N ARG A 281 5.42 -0.32 -35.36
CA ARG A 281 5.75 0.94 -34.69
C ARG A 281 7.14 1.46 -35.07
N LEU A 282 8.15 0.58 -35.14
CA LEU A 282 9.51 0.96 -35.54
C LEU A 282 9.57 1.52 -36.97
N GLU A 283 8.85 0.92 -37.92
CA GLU A 283 8.83 1.40 -39.32
C GLU A 283 8.21 2.79 -39.44
N ARG A 284 7.22 3.13 -38.60
CA ARG A 284 6.60 4.47 -38.61
C ARG A 284 7.57 5.60 -38.27
N VAL A 285 8.59 5.33 -37.45
CA VAL A 285 9.54 6.37 -37.00
C VAL A 285 10.87 6.36 -37.75
N LYS A 286 11.17 5.29 -38.50
CA LYS A 286 12.47 5.10 -39.19
C LYS A 286 12.84 6.24 -40.15
N GLY A 287 11.85 6.88 -40.78
CA GLY A 287 12.03 7.97 -41.75
C GLY A 287 11.75 9.38 -41.23
N ILE A 288 11.46 9.54 -39.94
CA ILE A 288 11.10 10.85 -39.37
C ILE A 288 12.36 11.62 -38.97
N SER A 289 12.45 12.90 -39.32
CA SER A 289 13.52 13.77 -38.84
C SER A 289 13.22 14.27 -37.41
N VAL A 290 13.95 13.73 -36.43
CA VAL A 290 13.84 14.07 -35.01
C VAL A 290 15.09 14.84 -34.58
N SER A 291 14.91 16.12 -34.29
CA SER A 291 15.99 17.06 -33.99
C SER A 291 16.37 17.15 -32.51
N SER A 292 15.48 16.71 -31.61
CA SER A 292 15.76 16.69 -30.16
C SER A 292 15.00 15.56 -29.46
N PRO A 293 15.48 15.12 -28.28
CA PRO A 293 14.77 14.15 -27.44
C PRO A 293 13.33 14.56 -27.10
N GLU A 294 13.09 15.83 -26.79
CA GLU A 294 11.76 16.37 -26.45
C GLU A 294 10.78 16.22 -27.62
N LYS A 295 11.25 16.48 -28.85
CA LYS A 295 10.47 16.24 -30.07
C LYS A 295 10.19 14.75 -30.26
N GLY A 296 11.19 13.89 -29.99
CA GLY A 296 11.05 12.44 -30.07
C GLY A 296 10.02 11.88 -29.11
N VAL A 297 10.00 12.35 -27.86
CA VAL A 297 8.99 12.00 -26.86
C VAL A 297 7.60 12.38 -27.34
N ARG A 298 7.40 13.62 -27.80
CA ARG A 298 6.10 14.09 -28.31
C ARG A 298 5.59 13.21 -29.46
N ILE A 299 6.44 12.93 -30.44
CA ILE A 299 6.10 12.04 -31.57
C ILE A 299 5.71 10.65 -31.07
N GLY A 300 6.44 10.10 -30.10
CA GLY A 300 6.14 8.79 -29.51
C GLY A 300 4.78 8.76 -28.82
N GLN A 301 4.44 9.81 -28.07
CA GLN A 301 3.14 9.95 -27.41
C GLN A 301 2.00 10.07 -28.42
N ASP A 302 2.17 10.90 -29.44
CA ASP A 302 1.14 11.17 -30.46
C ASP A 302 0.89 9.95 -31.36
N LEU A 303 1.95 9.22 -31.75
CA LEU A 303 1.83 8.09 -32.67
C LEU A 303 1.43 6.78 -31.98
N PHE A 304 1.77 6.60 -30.70
CA PHE A 304 1.73 5.28 -30.04
C PHE A 304 0.97 5.24 -28.71
N GLY A 305 0.40 6.35 -28.25
CA GLY A 305 -0.54 6.35 -27.13
C GLY A 305 -2.00 6.45 -27.56
N GLY A 306 -2.92 6.13 -26.66
CA GLY A 306 -4.35 6.33 -26.86
C GLY A 306 -4.73 7.80 -26.86
N GLU A 307 -5.87 8.14 -27.48
CA GLU A 307 -6.40 9.51 -27.52
C GLU A 307 -6.35 10.15 -26.12
N LYS A 308 -5.54 11.20 -25.96
CA LYS A 308 -5.72 12.14 -24.87
C LYS A 308 -7.10 12.74 -25.10
N ILE A 309 -7.98 12.69 -24.09
CA ILE A 309 -9.16 13.56 -24.09
C ILE A 309 -8.56 14.97 -24.12
N SER A 310 -8.61 15.58 -25.29
CA SER A 310 -8.15 16.93 -25.52
C SER A 310 -9.11 17.86 -24.78
N THR A 311 -8.84 18.14 -23.51
CA THR A 311 -8.96 19.53 -23.08
C THR A 311 -7.94 20.29 -23.90
N VAL A 312 -8.43 21.03 -24.88
CA VAL A 312 -7.62 21.86 -25.77
C VAL A 312 -6.82 22.83 -24.90
N THR A 313 -5.60 22.46 -24.56
CA THR A 313 -4.54 23.38 -24.21
C THR A 313 -3.54 23.29 -25.36
N LYS A 314 -3.69 24.22 -26.30
CA LYS A 314 -2.61 24.55 -27.22
C LYS A 314 -1.48 25.12 -26.37
N GLU A 315 -0.51 24.29 -26.00
CA GLU A 315 0.79 24.79 -25.54
C GLU A 315 1.86 24.44 -26.58
N GLY A 316 1.79 25.21 -27.66
CA GLY A 316 2.93 25.63 -28.45
C GLY A 316 3.27 27.09 -28.13
N THR A 317 3.23 27.47 -26.85
CA THR A 317 3.81 28.67 -26.25
C THR A 317 3.60 28.50 -24.75
N SER A 318 4.60 28.81 -23.93
CA SER A 318 4.39 29.05 -22.50
C SER A 318 3.18 29.98 -22.34
N SER A 319 2.05 29.44 -21.91
CA SER A 319 0.88 30.25 -21.56
C SER A 319 1.25 30.97 -20.26
N LYS A 320 1.83 32.16 -20.41
CA LYS A 320 2.07 33.08 -19.30
C LYS A 320 0.75 33.23 -18.52
N PRO A 321 0.71 32.96 -17.20
CA PRO A 321 -0.51 33.05 -16.41
C PRO A 321 -1.18 34.42 -16.54
N ILE A 322 -2.52 34.42 -16.70
CA ILE A 322 -3.32 35.64 -16.93
C ILE A 322 -3.81 36.19 -15.58
N LEU A 323 -3.38 37.41 -15.25
CA LEU A 323 -3.78 38.18 -14.08
C LEU A 323 -4.87 39.19 -14.45
N GLY A 324 -5.80 39.46 -13.53
CA GLY A 324 -6.71 40.60 -13.60
C GLY A 324 -6.05 41.88 -13.12
N THR A 325 -6.79 42.99 -13.10
CA THR A 325 -6.31 44.26 -12.51
C THR A 325 -6.24 44.20 -10.98
N HIS A 326 -7.04 43.33 -10.35
CA HIS A 326 -7.05 43.03 -8.91
C HIS A 326 -6.80 41.54 -8.71
N GLU A 327 -5.86 41.19 -7.83
CA GLU A 327 -5.46 39.81 -7.54
C GLU A 327 -5.15 39.66 -6.04
N THR A 328 -5.02 38.42 -5.55
CA THR A 328 -4.58 38.14 -4.17
C THR A 328 -3.21 37.48 -4.19
N ILE A 329 -2.26 38.03 -3.44
CA ILE A 329 -0.96 37.37 -3.20
C ILE A 329 -0.99 36.58 -1.89
N VAL A 330 -0.25 35.48 -1.86
CA VAL A 330 -0.05 34.68 -0.65
C VAL A 330 1.39 34.81 -0.19
N ILE A 331 1.60 35.40 0.98
CA ILE A 331 2.91 35.56 1.61
C ILE A 331 3.08 34.46 2.66
N SER A 332 4.18 33.72 2.63
CA SER A 332 4.46 32.62 3.57
C SER A 332 5.54 33.03 4.58
N GLY A 333 5.25 32.91 5.89
CA GLY A 333 6.20 33.16 6.98
C GLY A 333 5.82 32.39 8.26
N ASP A 334 6.83 31.83 8.95
CA ASP A 334 6.72 31.07 10.22
C ASP A 334 5.48 30.16 10.36
N GLY A 335 5.20 29.37 9.31
CA GLY A 335 4.10 28.40 9.31
C GLY A 335 2.71 28.98 9.05
N THR A 336 2.58 30.28 8.76
CA THR A 336 1.32 30.94 8.39
C THR A 336 1.36 31.50 6.96
N ASN A 337 0.24 31.38 6.25
CA ASN A 337 0.04 32.01 4.94
C ASN A 337 -0.86 33.24 5.11
N ILE A 338 -0.42 34.38 4.60
CA ILE A 338 -1.14 35.65 4.68
C ILE A 338 -1.61 36.01 3.28
N GLU A 339 -2.93 36.05 3.11
CA GLU A 339 -3.56 36.52 1.88
C GLU A 339 -3.67 38.04 1.89
N VAL A 340 -3.15 38.67 0.85
CA VAL A 340 -3.11 40.11 0.70
C VAL A 340 -3.73 40.49 -0.64
N PRO A 341 -4.87 41.22 -0.65
CA PRO A 341 -5.40 41.78 -1.88
C PRO A 341 -4.44 42.83 -2.42
N CYS A 342 -4.17 42.76 -3.72
CA CYS A 342 -3.20 43.60 -4.40
C CYS A 342 -3.72 44.11 -5.75
N LEU A 343 -3.20 45.28 -6.14
CA LEU A 343 -3.43 45.87 -7.45
C LEU A 343 -2.27 45.52 -8.38
N ILE A 344 -2.59 45.16 -9.63
CA ILE A 344 -1.57 44.98 -10.67
C ILE A 344 -1.27 46.34 -11.30
N ALA A 345 -0.06 46.84 -11.06
CA ALA A 345 0.38 48.21 -11.32
C ALA A 345 1.60 48.25 -12.27
N PRO A 346 1.43 47.92 -13.57
CA PRO A 346 2.54 47.86 -14.53
C PRO A 346 3.21 49.22 -14.78
N GLU A 347 2.56 50.33 -14.41
CA GLU A 347 3.10 51.69 -14.44
C GLU A 347 4.20 51.93 -13.40
N ARG A 348 4.27 51.10 -12.36
CA ARG A 348 5.34 51.16 -11.35
C ARG A 348 6.47 50.19 -11.70
N GLU A 349 7.71 50.61 -11.45
CA GLU A 349 8.86 49.75 -11.71
C GLU A 349 9.00 48.62 -10.66
N ARG A 350 8.79 48.93 -9.37
CA ARG A 350 8.95 48.00 -8.23
C ARG A 350 7.62 47.76 -7.51
N THR A 351 7.52 46.61 -6.85
CA THR A 351 6.39 46.26 -5.97
C THR A 351 6.46 47.05 -4.66
N VAL A 352 5.30 47.50 -4.18
CA VAL A 352 5.19 48.38 -3.01
C VAL A 352 4.10 47.88 -2.08
N PHE A 353 4.41 47.79 -0.79
CA PHE A 353 3.46 47.42 0.26
C PHE A 353 3.14 48.63 1.15
N THR A 354 1.92 48.65 1.69
CA THR A 354 1.50 49.69 2.64
C THR A 354 2.30 49.60 3.95
N PRO A 355 2.55 50.73 4.65
CA PRO A 355 3.27 50.73 5.93
C PRO A 355 2.68 49.75 6.97
N LYS A 356 1.34 49.72 7.08
CA LYS A 356 0.61 48.80 7.99
C LYS A 356 0.83 47.33 7.65
N LEU A 357 0.97 46.99 6.37
CA LEU A 357 1.23 45.62 5.94
C LEU A 357 2.67 45.20 6.29
N ILE A 358 3.64 46.10 6.12
CA ILE A 358 5.04 45.87 6.49
C ILE A 358 5.16 45.58 7.99
N GLU A 359 4.55 46.42 8.85
CA GLU A 359 4.54 46.20 10.31
C GLU A 359 3.94 44.82 10.67
N SER A 360 2.82 44.44 10.03
CA SER A 360 2.16 43.16 10.27
C SER A 360 3.03 41.95 9.85
N LEU A 361 3.80 42.08 8.78
CA LEU A 361 4.65 41.01 8.25
C LEU A 361 5.98 40.90 9.02
N GLN A 362 6.54 42.02 9.49
CA GLN A 362 7.72 42.02 10.36
C GLN A 362 7.44 41.32 11.69
N GLY A 363 6.29 41.56 12.32
CA GLY A 363 5.89 40.88 13.54
C GLY A 363 5.68 39.37 13.41
N LYS A 364 5.63 38.84 12.18
CA LYS A 364 5.42 37.42 11.86
C LYS A 364 6.61 36.75 11.14
N GLY A 365 7.77 37.40 11.11
CA GLY A 365 8.97 36.84 10.47
C GLY A 365 8.89 36.65 8.95
N ALA A 366 7.90 37.27 8.28
CA ALA A 366 7.63 37.07 6.85
C ALA A 366 8.43 38.02 5.93
N LEU A 367 9.27 38.89 6.51
CA LEU A 367 10.12 39.87 5.80
C LEU A 367 11.54 39.82 6.33
N GLU A 368 12.52 39.91 5.43
CA GLU A 368 13.92 40.16 5.75
C GLU A 368 14.23 41.64 5.45
N VAL A 369 14.81 42.36 6.41
CA VAL A 369 15.23 43.75 6.23
C VAL A 369 16.56 43.76 5.47
N GLU A 370 16.59 44.43 4.31
CA GLU A 370 17.81 44.50 3.49
C GLU A 370 18.54 45.84 3.62
N ASP A 371 17.80 46.95 3.67
CA ASP A 371 18.35 48.29 3.94
C ASP A 371 17.35 49.12 4.76
N GLU A 372 17.73 49.45 6.00
CA GLU A 372 16.93 50.28 6.91
C GLU A 372 16.83 51.75 6.49
N LYS A 373 17.83 52.28 5.79
CA LYS A 373 17.85 53.69 5.35
C LYS A 373 16.96 53.91 4.13
N GLU A 374 16.95 52.96 3.21
CA GLU A 374 16.15 53.00 1.98
C GLU A 374 14.74 52.38 2.15
N LYS A 375 14.40 51.88 3.34
CA LYS A 375 13.12 51.21 3.66
C LYS A 375 12.77 50.11 2.66
N THR A 376 13.72 49.23 2.35
CA THR A 376 13.51 48.10 1.43
C THR A 376 13.52 46.76 2.15
N TYR A 377 12.59 45.88 1.76
CA TYR A 377 12.37 44.58 2.39
C TYR A 377 12.37 43.48 1.34
N ARG A 378 12.87 42.31 1.70
CA ARG A 378 12.85 41.11 0.87
C ARG A 378 11.68 40.22 1.29
N VAL A 379 10.84 39.88 0.32
CA VAL A 379 9.62 39.08 0.56
C VAL A 379 9.52 37.93 -0.44
N LYS A 380 8.95 36.81 0.02
CA LYS A 380 8.55 35.67 -0.83
C LYS A 380 7.03 35.59 -0.87
N PHE A 381 6.42 35.70 -2.05
CA PHE A 381 4.98 35.57 -2.20
C PHE A 381 4.60 34.80 -3.46
N THR A 382 3.38 34.29 -3.48
CA THR A 382 2.80 33.59 -4.64
C THR A 382 1.79 34.50 -5.32
N LEU A 383 1.93 34.71 -6.62
CA LEU A 383 1.01 35.46 -7.49
C LEU A 383 0.64 34.59 -8.70
N GLY A 384 -0.65 34.39 -8.98
CA GLY A 384 -1.10 33.61 -10.13
C GLY A 384 -0.47 32.22 -10.24
N ASN A 385 -0.36 31.49 -9.13
CA ASN A 385 0.31 30.18 -8.98
C ASN A 385 1.84 30.16 -9.21
N LYS A 386 2.50 31.31 -9.30
CA LYS A 386 3.95 31.43 -9.43
C LYS A 386 4.55 32.04 -8.16
N LYS A 387 5.58 31.38 -7.61
CA LYS A 387 6.34 31.91 -6.46
C LYS A 387 7.35 32.94 -6.93
N LEU A 388 7.37 34.08 -6.27
CA LEU A 388 8.25 35.21 -6.54
C LEU A 388 9.00 35.57 -5.25
N GLN A 389 10.27 35.94 -5.40
CA GLN A 389 11.07 36.54 -4.34
C GLN A 389 11.61 37.86 -4.87
N THR A 390 11.29 38.96 -4.20
CA THR A 390 11.59 40.30 -4.72
C THR A 390 11.84 41.30 -3.60
N LEU A 391 12.40 42.44 -3.98
CA LEU A 391 12.60 43.59 -3.12
C LEU A 391 11.41 44.52 -3.25
N ILE A 392 10.75 44.76 -2.13
CA ILE A 392 9.61 45.66 -2.03
C ILE A 392 9.98 46.95 -1.32
N GLY A 393 9.38 48.05 -1.77
CA GLY A 393 9.44 49.34 -1.10
C GLY A 393 8.20 49.60 -0.25
N VAL A 394 8.24 50.67 0.53
CA VAL A 394 7.08 51.19 1.28
C VAL A 394 6.41 52.31 0.50
N GLY A 395 5.08 52.30 0.42
CA GLY A 395 4.33 53.40 -0.19
C GLY A 395 2.83 53.25 -0.03
N GLU A 396 2.10 54.32 -0.33
CA GLU A 396 0.65 54.34 -0.19
C GLU A 396 -0.04 53.65 -1.36
N VAL A 397 -1.08 52.89 -1.02
CA VAL A 397 -2.00 52.22 -1.94
C VAL A 397 -3.40 52.73 -1.59
N TRP A 398 -4.16 53.17 -2.58
CA TRP A 398 -5.50 53.71 -2.39
C TRP A 398 -6.54 52.62 -2.67
N GLY A 399 -7.46 52.39 -1.72
CA GLY A 399 -8.51 51.35 -1.84
C GLY A 399 -8.50 50.34 -0.68
N GLU A 400 -9.07 49.16 -0.91
CA GLU A 400 -9.05 48.02 0.03
C GLU A 400 -7.77 47.18 -0.12
N GLU A 401 -7.00 47.40 -1.19
CA GLU A 401 -5.76 46.73 -1.50
C GLU A 401 -4.63 47.20 -0.59
N ARG A 402 -3.80 46.25 -0.16
CA ARG A 402 -2.68 46.53 0.77
C ARG A 402 -1.31 46.45 0.09
N ALA A 403 -1.27 46.11 -1.19
CA ALA A 403 -0.07 45.96 -2.01
C ALA A 403 -0.31 46.36 -3.48
N MET A 404 0.73 46.86 -4.16
CA MET A 404 0.76 47.11 -5.61
C MET A 404 1.93 46.36 -6.24
N ILE A 405 1.64 45.48 -7.21
CA ILE A 405 2.66 44.67 -7.89
C ILE A 405 3.21 45.42 -9.11
N GLY A 406 4.50 45.71 -9.10
CA GLY A 406 5.18 46.48 -10.15
C GLY A 406 5.69 45.64 -11.32
N ARG A 407 6.05 46.30 -12.42
CA ARG A 407 6.47 45.70 -13.71
C ARG A 407 7.54 44.62 -13.58
N ARG A 408 8.53 44.78 -12.69
CA ARG A 408 9.61 43.78 -12.52
C ARG A 408 9.07 42.41 -12.13
N ASP A 409 8.09 42.37 -11.23
CA ASP A 409 7.51 41.13 -10.68
C ASP A 409 6.39 40.56 -11.57
N LEU A 410 5.88 41.36 -12.51
CA LEU A 410 4.93 40.94 -13.54
C LEU A 410 5.59 40.25 -14.75
N THR A 411 6.91 40.07 -14.72
CA THR A 411 7.64 39.42 -15.81
C THR A 411 7.22 37.94 -15.94
N GLY A 412 6.57 37.62 -17.06
CA GLY A 412 6.08 36.27 -17.36
C GLY A 412 4.61 36.05 -17.05
N PHE A 413 3.84 37.10 -16.79
CA PHE A 413 2.36 37.08 -16.73
C PHE A 413 1.76 37.80 -17.94
N LEU A 414 0.49 37.52 -18.24
CA LEU A 414 -0.38 38.33 -19.10
C LEU A 414 -1.37 39.08 -18.21
N ILE A 415 -1.79 40.28 -18.60
CA ILE A 415 -2.77 41.07 -17.86
C ILE A 415 -4.02 41.17 -18.73
N ASP A 416 -5.16 40.74 -18.20
CA ASP A 416 -6.46 40.86 -18.85
C ASP A 416 -7.37 41.80 -18.03
N PRO A 417 -7.58 43.04 -18.48
CA PRO A 417 -8.44 44.02 -17.79
C PRO A 417 -9.92 43.64 -17.74
N SER A 418 -10.36 42.69 -18.57
CA SER A 418 -11.76 42.22 -18.60
C SER A 418 -12.05 41.12 -17.56
N LYS A 419 -11.00 40.57 -16.95
CA LYS A 419 -11.10 39.63 -15.84
C LYS A 419 -11.52 40.40 -14.59
N GLY A 420 -12.84 40.52 -14.38
CA GLY A 420 -13.42 41.09 -13.17
C GLY A 420 -12.95 40.35 -11.91
N ILE A 421 -13.07 41.00 -10.75
CA ILE A 421 -12.70 40.45 -9.44
C ILE A 421 -13.24 39.03 -9.35
N THR A 422 -12.36 38.04 -9.54
CA THR A 422 -12.67 36.69 -9.11
C THR A 422 -12.77 36.84 -7.61
N SER A 423 -14.01 36.94 -7.10
CA SER A 423 -14.29 36.47 -5.77
C SER A 423 -13.70 35.08 -5.77
N SER A 424 -12.53 34.95 -5.13
CA SER A 424 -11.94 33.67 -4.85
C SER A 424 -13.08 32.94 -4.15
N THR A 425 -13.72 32.05 -4.90
CA THR A 425 -14.49 30.95 -4.38
C THR A 425 -13.67 30.51 -3.21
N SER A 426 -14.26 30.51 -2.01
CA SER A 426 -13.58 30.10 -0.80
C SER A 426 -13.02 28.70 -1.04
N MET A 427 -11.80 28.65 -1.57
CA MET A 427 -10.88 27.57 -1.40
C MET A 427 -10.61 27.70 0.08
N LYS A 428 -11.49 27.04 0.86
CA LYS A 428 -11.19 26.66 2.22
C LYS A 428 -9.73 26.28 2.18
N ALA A 429 -8.88 27.07 2.82
CA ALA A 429 -7.63 26.60 3.36
C ALA A 429 -8.02 25.45 4.31
N SER A 430 -8.36 24.30 3.73
CA SER A 430 -8.57 23.09 4.48
C SER A 430 -7.17 22.74 4.93
N VAL A 431 -6.89 23.03 6.19
CA VAL A 431 -6.44 22.10 7.25
C VAL A 431 -5.99 20.70 6.76
N LYS A 432 -5.34 20.57 5.60
CA LYS A 432 -4.83 19.30 5.06
C LYS A 432 -3.49 18.93 5.69
N ALA A 433 -2.79 19.91 6.27
CA ALA A 433 -1.49 19.72 6.91
C ALA A 433 -1.58 19.20 8.36
N ASP A 434 -2.71 19.41 9.07
CA ASP A 434 -2.86 19.01 10.48
C ASP A 434 -3.36 17.56 10.63
N VAL A 435 -4.34 17.15 9.81
CA VAL A 435 -5.03 15.86 9.95
C VAL A 435 -4.11 14.64 9.79
N ARG A 436 -3.11 14.69 8.89
CA ARG A 436 -2.12 13.60 8.75
C ARG A 436 -1.17 13.52 9.94
N ALA A 437 -0.81 14.66 10.53
CA ALA A 437 0.02 14.70 11.73
C ALA A 437 -0.76 14.14 12.93
N LEU A 438 -2.03 14.51 13.08
CA LEU A 438 -2.95 13.96 14.07
C LEU A 438 -3.11 12.44 13.92
N ASP A 439 -3.38 11.94 12.72
CA ASP A 439 -3.49 10.50 12.44
C ASP A 439 -2.22 9.74 12.83
N LYS A 440 -1.03 10.28 12.52
CA LYS A 440 0.26 9.70 12.90
C LYS A 440 0.46 9.70 14.42
N MET A 441 0.10 10.79 15.09
CA MET A 441 0.21 10.93 16.55
C MET A 441 -0.73 9.95 17.28
N LEU A 442 -2.01 9.90 16.89
CA LEU A 442 -2.99 8.94 17.42
C LEU A 442 -2.55 7.49 17.18
N SER A 443 -2.03 7.21 15.99
CA SER A 443 -1.48 5.90 15.64
C SER A 443 -0.27 5.50 16.47
N GLN A 444 0.57 6.46 16.87
CA GLN A 444 1.69 6.18 17.78
C GLN A 444 1.16 5.81 19.16
N ILE A 445 0.26 6.62 19.72
CA ILE A 445 -0.32 6.39 21.04
C ILE A 445 -1.09 5.06 21.10
N ASP A 446 -1.86 4.71 20.06
CA ASP A 446 -2.58 3.43 19.97
C ASP A 446 -1.63 2.21 20.02
N ARG A 447 -0.44 2.33 19.42
CA ARG A 447 0.59 1.27 19.46
C ARG A 447 1.27 1.15 20.82
N ASP A 448 1.39 2.26 21.54
CA ASP A 448 1.95 2.25 22.88
C ASP A 448 0.92 1.63 23.85
N LEU A 449 -0.36 2.02 23.76
CA LEU A 449 -1.45 1.56 24.64
C LEU A 449 -2.00 0.15 24.37
N LEU A 450 -1.15 -0.85 24.09
CA LEU A 450 -1.56 -2.24 23.86
C LEU A 450 -2.13 -2.90 25.13
N LEU A 451 -3.44 -2.75 25.37
CA LEU A 451 -4.15 -3.18 26.58
C LEU A 451 -3.77 -4.59 27.07
N LEU A 452 -3.79 -5.59 26.19
CA LEU A 452 -3.55 -6.99 26.57
C LEU A 452 -2.14 -7.22 27.15
N LYS A 453 -1.16 -6.40 26.78
CA LYS A 453 0.20 -6.44 27.36
C LYS A 453 0.17 -6.10 28.85
N HIS A 454 -0.70 -5.15 29.23
CA HIS A 454 -0.77 -4.58 30.58
C HIS A 454 -1.86 -5.21 31.48
N LEU A 455 -2.71 -6.08 30.93
CA LEU A 455 -3.78 -6.77 31.67
C LEU A 455 -3.43 -8.20 32.08
N LYS A 456 -2.16 -8.62 31.93
CA LYS A 456 -1.69 -9.91 32.43
C LYS A 456 -1.25 -9.75 33.91
N PRO A 457 -1.87 -10.46 34.86
CA PRO A 457 -1.43 -10.41 36.25
C PRO A 457 0.01 -10.93 36.41
N VAL A 458 0.80 -10.28 37.25
CA VAL A 458 2.21 -10.67 37.49
C VAL A 458 2.32 -11.96 38.31
N ASN A 459 1.36 -12.19 39.20
CA ASN A 459 1.29 -13.37 40.07
C ASN A 459 0.42 -14.50 39.49
N LEU A 460 0.12 -14.48 38.17
CA LEU A 460 -0.82 -15.42 37.56
C LEU A 460 -0.41 -16.90 37.73
N GLU A 461 0.88 -17.22 37.73
CA GLU A 461 1.36 -18.60 37.89
C GLU A 461 1.11 -19.12 39.31
N GLU A 462 1.36 -18.30 40.33
CA GLU A 462 1.08 -18.61 41.74
C GLU A 462 -0.42 -18.78 41.99
N GLU A 463 -1.23 -17.85 41.49
CA GLU A 463 -2.69 -17.90 41.62
C GLU A 463 -3.28 -19.12 40.90
N ARG A 464 -2.70 -19.53 39.75
CA ARG A 464 -3.08 -20.76 39.07
C ARG A 464 -2.80 -22.00 39.93
N ALA A 465 -1.66 -22.06 40.61
CA ALA A 465 -1.34 -23.18 41.50
C ALA A 465 -2.35 -23.30 42.65
N ARG A 466 -2.77 -22.18 43.24
CA ARG A 466 -3.81 -22.15 44.29
C ARG A 466 -5.18 -22.59 43.75
N LEU A 467 -5.55 -22.15 42.56
CA LEU A 467 -6.82 -22.52 41.89
C LEU A 467 -6.92 -24.01 41.50
N VAL A 468 -5.78 -24.70 41.42
CA VAL A 468 -5.73 -26.15 41.24
C VAL A 468 -6.03 -26.86 42.57
N GLN A 469 -5.57 -26.31 43.69
CA GLN A 469 -5.77 -26.86 45.03
C GLN A 469 -7.20 -26.64 45.55
N ASP A 470 -7.73 -25.42 45.37
CA ASP A 470 -9.09 -25.07 45.79
C ASP A 470 -9.90 -24.47 44.63
N LYS A 471 -11.00 -25.14 44.28
CA LYS A 471 -11.91 -24.72 43.20
C LYS A 471 -12.82 -23.55 43.61
N ARG A 472 -12.99 -23.31 44.92
CA ARG A 472 -13.79 -22.21 45.48
C ARG A 472 -12.97 -20.95 45.76
N TYR A 473 -11.66 -21.02 45.57
CA TYR A 473 -10.76 -19.90 45.76
C TYR A 473 -11.02 -18.79 44.73
N ASN A 474 -11.00 -17.54 45.21
CA ASN A 474 -11.01 -16.34 44.38
C ASN A 474 -9.58 -15.77 44.33
N PRO A 475 -8.94 -15.72 43.15
CA PRO A 475 -7.58 -15.24 43.05
C PRO A 475 -7.46 -13.74 43.31
N MET A 476 -6.32 -13.34 43.85
CA MET A 476 -5.97 -11.94 44.09
C MET A 476 -4.96 -11.50 43.03
N PHE A 477 -5.41 -10.87 41.94
CA PHE A 477 -4.52 -10.50 40.85
C PHE A 477 -3.76 -9.21 41.14
N GLN A 478 -2.46 -9.23 40.85
CA GLN A 478 -1.58 -8.08 40.96
C GLN A 478 -1.13 -7.63 39.58
N TYR A 479 -1.04 -6.32 39.37
CA TYR A 479 -0.59 -5.74 38.10
C TYR A 479 0.59 -4.82 38.35
N ARG A 480 1.55 -4.84 37.43
CA ARG A 480 2.65 -3.88 37.42
C ARG A 480 2.14 -2.54 36.89
N GLU A 481 2.78 -1.46 37.32
CA GLU A 481 2.63 -0.16 36.67
C GLU A 481 3.02 -0.25 35.18
N PRO A 482 2.31 0.46 34.28
CA PRO A 482 2.67 0.49 32.88
C PRO A 482 4.05 1.14 32.71
N GLU A 483 4.87 0.60 31.82
CA GLU A 483 6.14 1.21 31.41
C GLU A 483 5.94 2.51 30.60
N ILE A 484 4.70 2.84 30.27
CA ILE A 484 4.32 3.95 29.40
C ILE A 484 3.87 5.11 30.27
N ASP A 485 4.32 6.30 29.93
CA ASP A 485 3.84 7.54 30.53
C ASP A 485 2.41 7.82 30.06
N LEU A 486 1.45 7.40 30.88
CA LEU A 486 0.02 7.59 30.63
C LEU A 486 -0.39 9.08 30.70
N ASP A 487 0.29 9.88 31.52
CA ASP A 487 0.01 11.29 31.68
C ASP A 487 0.44 12.07 30.45
N GLU A 488 1.60 11.72 29.88
CA GLU A 488 2.06 12.28 28.61
C GLU A 488 1.15 11.88 27.44
N ALA A 489 0.68 10.64 27.42
CA ALA A 489 -0.26 10.17 26.41
C ALA A 489 -1.60 10.94 26.51
N GLU A 490 -2.13 11.11 27.72
CA GLU A 490 -3.34 11.89 27.94
C GLU A 490 -3.15 13.36 27.56
N ARG A 491 -2.02 13.98 27.94
CA ARG A 491 -1.69 15.36 27.58
C ARG A 491 -1.72 15.59 26.07
N LYS A 492 -1.17 14.66 25.28
CA LYS A 492 -1.24 14.70 23.81
C LYS A 492 -2.65 14.59 23.25
N LEU A 493 -3.59 14.00 24.00
CA LEU A 493 -4.99 13.80 23.61
C LEU A 493 -5.94 14.86 24.19
N GLN A 494 -5.46 15.83 24.96
CA GLN A 494 -6.31 16.84 25.63
C GLN A 494 -7.13 17.67 24.65
N ASN A 495 -6.53 18.06 23.53
CA ASN A 495 -7.19 18.90 22.55
C ASN A 495 -8.19 18.09 21.72
N ARG A 496 -9.42 18.61 21.65
CA ARG A 496 -10.48 18.06 20.80
C ARG A 496 -10.15 18.30 19.33
N ILE A 497 -10.48 17.33 18.48
CA ILE A 497 -10.35 17.48 17.03
C ILE A 497 -11.64 18.10 16.49
N GLU A 498 -11.55 19.32 15.95
CA GLU A 498 -12.71 20.10 15.48
C GLU A 498 -12.99 19.98 13.96
N ASP A 499 -12.32 19.05 13.27
CA ASP A 499 -12.56 18.81 11.85
C ASP A 499 -13.88 18.05 11.62
N SER A 500 -14.81 18.70 10.90
CA SER A 500 -16.13 18.16 10.53
C SER A 500 -16.09 17.23 9.31
N SER A 501 -14.92 17.04 8.69
CA SER A 501 -14.74 16.04 7.64
C SER A 501 -14.99 14.62 8.16
N GLY A 502 -15.33 13.68 7.26
CA GLY A 502 -15.51 12.27 7.65
C GLY A 502 -14.27 11.70 8.34
N LEU A 503 -13.07 12.12 7.92
CA LEU A 503 -11.83 11.70 8.59
C LEU A 503 -11.66 12.36 9.96
N GLY A 504 -11.94 13.66 10.08
CA GLY A 504 -11.87 14.39 11.35
C GLY A 504 -12.74 13.76 12.44
N ILE A 505 -13.97 13.36 12.08
CA ILE A 505 -14.89 12.67 12.99
C ILE A 505 -14.33 11.29 13.40
N LEU A 506 -13.76 10.51 12.46
CA LEU A 506 -13.13 9.22 12.77
C LEU A 506 -11.93 9.38 13.72
N LEU A 507 -11.10 10.40 13.51
CA LEU A 507 -9.97 10.70 14.38
C LEU A 507 -10.43 11.14 15.77
N GLU A 508 -11.49 11.96 15.87
CA GLU A 508 -12.06 12.36 17.17
C GLU A 508 -12.63 11.16 17.93
N LYS A 509 -13.38 10.27 17.25
CA LYS A 509 -13.83 9.02 17.86
C LYS A 509 -12.65 8.19 18.37
N LYS A 510 -11.56 8.10 17.58
CA LYS A 510 -10.35 7.38 17.99
C LYS A 510 -9.67 8.03 19.20
N ARG A 511 -9.59 9.36 19.24
CA ARG A 511 -9.07 10.10 20.40
C ARG A 511 -9.84 9.78 21.67
N GLN A 512 -11.17 9.79 21.61
CA GLN A 512 -12.06 9.43 22.73
C GLN A 512 -11.85 7.97 23.17
N GLU A 513 -11.75 7.04 22.23
CA GLU A 513 -11.43 5.63 22.53
C GLU A 513 -10.11 5.51 23.28
N LEU A 514 -9.05 6.22 22.86
CA LEU A 514 -7.75 6.20 23.51
C LEU A 514 -7.78 6.75 24.94
N LEU A 515 -8.55 7.82 25.18
CA LEU A 515 -8.74 8.35 26.55
C LEU A 515 -9.40 7.32 27.48
N ILE A 516 -10.45 6.64 27.00
CA ILE A 516 -11.11 5.56 27.77
C ILE A 516 -10.11 4.42 28.05
N ARG A 517 -9.24 4.09 27.10
CA ARG A 517 -8.19 3.08 27.29
C ARG A 517 -7.16 3.49 28.36
N ILE A 518 -6.77 4.77 28.40
CA ILE A 518 -5.86 5.28 29.43
C ILE A 518 -6.50 5.11 30.81
N GLU A 519 -7.76 5.52 30.97
CA GLU A 519 -8.47 5.40 32.24
C GLU A 519 -8.73 3.94 32.63
N LEU A 520 -9.02 3.07 31.67
CA LEU A 520 -9.09 1.62 31.88
C LEU A 520 -7.76 1.07 32.43
N LEU A 521 -6.63 1.54 31.91
CA LEU A 521 -5.30 1.14 32.41
C LEU A 521 -5.03 1.68 33.81
N ARG A 522 -5.42 2.92 34.13
CA ARG A 522 -5.27 3.49 35.49
C ARG A 522 -6.13 2.77 36.54
N SER A 523 -7.27 2.24 36.12
CA SER A 523 -8.22 1.55 37.01
C SER A 523 -7.90 0.08 37.28
N ARG A 524 -6.81 -0.48 36.74
CA ARG A 524 -6.42 -1.89 37.02
C ARG A 524 -6.28 -2.11 38.52
N GLY A 525 -6.84 -3.20 39.01
CA GLY A 525 -6.89 -3.52 40.44
C GLY A 525 -8.19 -3.09 41.12
N ASP A 526 -8.83 -2.02 40.66
CA ASP A 526 -10.12 -1.53 41.17
C ASP A 526 -11.28 -2.15 40.36
N ALA A 527 -12.02 -3.08 40.98
CA ALA A 527 -13.07 -3.82 40.29
C ALA A 527 -14.20 -2.92 39.73
N THR A 528 -14.57 -1.87 40.45
CA THR A 528 -15.69 -0.99 40.08
C THR A 528 -15.27 -0.06 38.95
N ARG A 529 -14.17 0.68 39.13
CA ARG A 529 -13.67 1.62 38.11
C ARG A 529 -13.26 0.88 36.84
N PHE A 530 -12.57 -0.25 36.96
CA PHE A 530 -12.16 -1.05 35.81
C PHE A 530 -13.36 -1.55 35.00
N THR A 531 -14.38 -2.07 35.68
CA THR A 531 -15.58 -2.57 35.00
C THR A 531 -16.33 -1.44 34.31
N GLN A 532 -16.43 -0.26 34.93
CA GLN A 532 -17.06 0.92 34.32
C GLN A 532 -16.34 1.33 33.03
N GLN A 533 -15.00 1.43 33.05
CA GLN A 533 -14.23 1.79 31.86
C GLN A 533 -14.26 0.69 30.80
N SER A 534 -14.27 -0.58 31.21
CA SER A 534 -14.43 -1.68 30.26
C SER A 534 -15.78 -1.63 29.57
N ARG A 535 -16.86 -1.30 30.30
CA ARG A 535 -18.19 -1.09 29.74
C ARG A 535 -18.24 0.14 28.83
N ALA A 536 -17.53 1.22 29.16
CA ALA A 536 -17.43 2.38 28.27
C ALA A 536 -16.73 2.04 26.94
N LEU A 537 -15.70 1.18 26.98
CA LEU A 537 -14.91 0.82 25.80
C LEU A 537 -15.56 -0.26 24.93
N TYR A 538 -16.09 -1.32 25.54
CA TYR A 538 -16.63 -2.47 24.80
C TYR A 538 -18.15 -2.60 24.88
N GLY A 539 -18.81 -1.87 25.77
CA GLY A 539 -20.23 -2.03 26.08
C GLY A 539 -20.49 -3.07 27.18
N ALA A 540 -21.78 -3.34 27.41
CA ALA A 540 -22.27 -4.33 28.36
C ALA A 540 -23.22 -5.32 27.65
N PRO A 541 -23.33 -6.58 28.14
CA PRO A 541 -24.34 -7.52 27.64
C PRO A 541 -25.76 -6.97 27.80
N THR A 542 -26.53 -6.92 26.71
CA THR A 542 -27.94 -6.51 26.74
C THR A 542 -28.85 -7.73 26.86
N SER A 543 -30.06 -7.55 27.41
CA SER A 543 -31.04 -8.64 27.56
C SER A 543 -31.38 -9.30 26.22
N ALA A 544 -31.49 -8.52 25.14
CA ALA A 544 -31.72 -9.04 23.80
C ALA A 544 -30.57 -9.95 23.33
N LEU A 545 -29.31 -9.54 23.57
CA LEU A 545 -28.15 -10.32 23.14
C LEU A 545 -27.96 -11.60 23.98
N ILE A 546 -28.30 -11.54 25.27
CA ILE A 546 -28.33 -12.72 26.16
C ILE A 546 -29.37 -13.72 25.65
N HIS A 547 -30.59 -13.27 25.38
CA HIS A 547 -31.65 -14.12 24.82
C HIS A 547 -31.23 -14.76 23.48
N ASP A 548 -30.59 -14.01 22.58
CA ASP A 548 -30.08 -14.53 21.31
C ASP A 548 -28.97 -15.58 21.49
N ALA A 549 -28.15 -15.45 22.54
CA ALA A 549 -27.11 -16.41 22.86
C ALA A 549 -27.70 -17.70 23.46
N GLU A 550 -28.68 -17.59 24.36
CA GLU A 550 -29.41 -18.74 24.89
C GLU A 550 -30.14 -19.50 23.78
N ALA A 551 -30.83 -18.78 22.87
CA ALA A 551 -31.49 -19.37 21.72
C ALA A 551 -30.50 -20.17 20.85
N ALA A 552 -29.33 -19.60 20.56
CA ALA A 552 -28.29 -20.26 19.78
C ALA A 552 -27.76 -21.54 20.47
N LEU A 553 -27.74 -21.61 21.80
CA LEU A 553 -27.32 -22.82 22.52
C LEU A 553 -28.42 -23.88 22.63
N ARG A 554 -29.70 -23.50 22.69
CA ARG A 554 -30.82 -24.45 22.64
C ARG A 554 -30.86 -25.21 21.32
N GLU A 555 -30.62 -24.53 20.20
CA GLU A 555 -30.57 -25.17 18.87
C GLU A 555 -29.48 -26.25 18.76
N ARG A 556 -28.37 -26.12 19.50
CA ARG A 556 -27.30 -27.12 19.54
C ARG A 556 -27.75 -28.45 20.14
N MET A 557 -28.48 -28.41 21.26
CA MET A 557 -28.83 -29.61 22.04
C MET A 557 -29.73 -30.58 21.26
N ALA A 558 -30.37 -30.12 20.18
CA ALA A 558 -31.25 -30.93 19.36
C ALA A 558 -30.53 -31.90 18.40
N CYS A 559 -29.20 -31.79 18.20
CA CYS A 559 -28.47 -32.53 17.18
C CYS A 559 -27.05 -32.92 17.63
N GLU A 560 -26.92 -33.88 18.55
CA GLU A 560 -25.63 -34.52 18.87
C GLU A 560 -25.37 -35.71 17.95
N LEU A 561 -24.70 -35.49 16.82
CA LEU A 561 -24.07 -36.58 16.06
C LEU A 561 -22.55 -36.59 16.35
N PRO A 562 -21.95 -37.74 16.67
CA PRO A 562 -20.52 -37.83 16.90
C PRO A 562 -19.74 -37.48 15.64
N THR A 563 -18.67 -36.68 15.81
CA THR A 563 -17.79 -36.27 14.71
C THR A 563 -16.94 -37.46 14.27
N PRO A 564 -16.86 -37.80 12.97
CA PRO A 564 -16.03 -38.91 12.50
C PRO A 564 -14.55 -38.64 12.82
N LYS A 565 -13.81 -39.67 13.24
CA LYS A 565 -12.35 -39.60 13.44
C LYS A 565 -11.69 -39.26 12.10
N LYS A 566 -10.95 -38.15 12.06
CA LYS A 566 -10.20 -37.68 10.89
C LYS A 566 -8.71 -37.67 11.19
N GLU A 567 -7.90 -37.76 10.14
CA GLU A 567 -6.46 -37.53 10.22
C GLU A 567 -6.17 -36.10 10.71
N LEU A 568 -5.20 -35.98 11.61
CA LEU A 568 -4.82 -34.72 12.22
C LEU A 568 -3.50 -34.24 11.64
N LEU A 569 -3.46 -32.97 11.25
CA LEU A 569 -2.30 -32.28 10.74
C LEU A 569 -1.45 -31.75 11.90
N THR A 570 -0.14 -31.87 11.77
CA THR A 570 0.86 -31.30 12.67
C THR A 570 1.05 -29.81 12.42
N ALA A 571 1.61 -29.10 13.39
CA ALA A 571 1.94 -27.68 13.26
C ALA A 571 2.84 -27.36 12.04
N THR A 572 3.77 -28.27 11.70
CA THR A 572 4.67 -28.13 10.55
C THR A 572 3.94 -28.27 9.21
N GLU A 573 2.94 -29.14 9.13
CA GLU A 573 2.10 -29.28 7.93
C GLU A 573 1.21 -28.05 7.76
N VAL A 574 0.60 -27.57 8.86
CA VAL A 574 -0.20 -26.34 8.88
C VAL A 574 0.65 -25.13 8.47
N GLN A 575 1.91 -25.06 8.91
CA GLN A 575 2.84 -24.00 8.49
C GLN A 575 3.00 -23.95 6.97
N LYS A 576 3.13 -25.11 6.31
CA LYS A 576 3.22 -25.20 4.84
C LYS A 576 1.92 -24.75 4.18
N ILE A 577 0.76 -25.11 4.74
CA ILE A 577 -0.56 -24.69 4.23
C ILE A 577 -0.71 -23.18 4.34
N PHE A 578 -0.42 -22.59 5.50
CA PHE A 578 -0.48 -21.13 5.71
C PHE A 578 0.53 -20.39 4.83
N ALA A 579 1.74 -20.91 4.64
CA ALA A 579 2.72 -20.32 3.73
C ALA A 579 2.18 -20.26 2.28
N LYS A 580 1.54 -21.34 1.80
CA LYS A 580 0.88 -21.36 0.49
C LYS A 580 -0.30 -20.39 0.41
N ALA A 581 -1.08 -20.27 1.47
CA ALA A 581 -2.19 -19.32 1.54
C ALA A 581 -1.70 -17.86 1.47
N LEU A 582 -0.67 -17.50 2.24
CA LEU A 582 -0.05 -16.18 2.21
C LEU A 582 0.50 -15.85 0.80
N GLU A 583 1.13 -16.82 0.16
CA GLU A 583 1.64 -16.68 -1.21
C GLU A 583 0.53 -16.41 -2.23
N ARG A 584 -0.61 -17.11 -2.14
CA ARG A 584 -1.79 -16.88 -2.99
C ARG A 584 -2.27 -15.42 -2.95
N TYR A 585 -2.12 -14.76 -1.81
CA TYR A 585 -2.51 -13.36 -1.61
C TYR A 585 -1.36 -12.36 -1.88
N SER A 586 -0.22 -12.81 -2.41
CA SER A 586 1.02 -12.02 -2.60
C SER A 586 1.52 -11.36 -1.31
N LEU A 587 1.32 -12.02 -0.16
CA LEU A 587 1.73 -11.56 1.17
C LEU A 587 3.18 -11.93 1.47
N HIS A 588 4.13 -11.54 0.62
CA HIS A 588 5.53 -12.01 0.66
C HIS A 588 6.33 -11.58 1.89
N ASP A 589 5.88 -10.53 2.57
CA ASP A 589 6.46 -10.05 3.82
C ASP A 589 5.86 -10.72 5.07
N TRP A 590 4.85 -11.58 4.90
CA TRP A 590 4.24 -12.36 5.97
C TRP A 590 4.87 -13.74 6.09
N GLN A 591 4.96 -14.25 7.31
CA GLN A 591 5.55 -15.56 7.58
C GLN A 591 4.69 -16.40 8.49
N ALA A 592 4.61 -17.70 8.20
CA ALA A 592 4.06 -18.69 9.11
C ALA A 592 5.20 -19.27 9.96
N THR A 593 5.09 -19.16 11.29
CA THR A 593 6.14 -19.59 12.22
C THR A 593 5.57 -20.46 13.32
N VAL A 594 6.16 -21.64 13.52
CA VAL A 594 5.82 -22.51 14.63
C VAL A 594 6.50 -22.02 15.91
N ARG A 595 5.74 -21.92 17.00
CA ARG A 595 6.26 -21.55 18.34
C ARG A 595 5.85 -22.59 19.39
N PRO A 596 6.74 -22.89 20.35
CA PRO A 596 6.45 -23.89 21.38
C PRO A 596 5.40 -23.42 22.39
N LYS A 597 5.40 -22.13 22.75
CA LYS A 597 4.51 -21.55 23.76
C LYS A 597 3.54 -20.55 23.11
N LEU A 598 2.30 -20.98 22.90
CA LEU A 598 1.17 -20.12 22.49
C LEU A 598 -0.08 -20.52 23.27
N VAL A 599 -0.95 -19.55 23.57
CA VAL A 599 -2.23 -19.81 24.28
C VAL A 599 -3.29 -20.32 23.31
N ALA A 600 -3.42 -19.69 22.14
CA ALA A 600 -4.29 -20.13 21.07
C ALA A 600 -3.58 -21.12 20.13
N ASP A 601 -4.35 -21.86 19.34
CA ASP A 601 -3.84 -22.80 18.33
C ASP A 601 -3.06 -22.05 17.24
N CYS A 602 -3.54 -20.85 16.91
CA CYS A 602 -2.94 -19.91 15.99
C CYS A 602 -3.18 -18.46 16.47
N THR A 603 -2.29 -17.53 16.15
CA THR A 603 -2.51 -16.09 16.37
C THR A 603 -1.69 -15.24 15.40
N VAL A 604 -2.23 -14.07 15.03
CA VAL A 604 -1.56 -13.10 14.15
C VAL A 604 -0.90 -12.00 14.98
N GLY A 605 0.37 -11.69 14.68
CA GLY A 605 1.09 -10.61 15.35
C GLY A 605 2.28 -10.10 14.55
N GLY A 606 2.36 -8.78 14.36
CA GLY A 606 3.33 -8.18 13.44
C GLY A 606 3.06 -8.66 12.00
N ARG A 607 4.11 -9.09 11.29
CA ARG A 607 3.98 -9.77 9.97
C ARG A 607 4.12 -11.29 10.07
N HIS A 608 3.61 -11.88 11.14
CA HIS A 608 3.68 -13.32 11.37
C HIS A 608 2.32 -13.90 11.74
N ILE A 609 2.09 -15.12 11.29
CA ILE A 609 1.07 -16.03 11.79
C ILE A 609 1.77 -17.12 12.60
N TYR A 610 1.53 -17.14 13.91
CA TYR A 610 2.18 -18.06 14.84
C TYR A 610 1.31 -19.29 15.06
N ILE A 611 1.89 -20.47 14.93
CA ILE A 611 1.21 -21.77 15.08
C ILE A 611 1.79 -22.47 16.30
N ARG A 612 0.92 -23.06 17.14
CA ARG A 612 1.38 -23.73 18.36
C ARG A 612 1.97 -25.11 18.03
N ALA A 613 3.21 -25.35 18.43
CA ALA A 613 3.94 -26.59 18.09
C ALA A 613 3.24 -27.87 18.56
N SER A 614 2.59 -27.83 19.73
CA SER A 614 1.90 -28.98 20.33
C SER A 614 0.46 -29.18 19.83
N ALA A 615 -0.06 -28.29 18.97
CA ALA A 615 -1.42 -28.41 18.48
C ALA A 615 -1.53 -29.40 17.31
N LEU A 616 -2.61 -30.17 17.33
CA LEU A 616 -3.04 -31.06 16.24
C LEU A 616 -4.31 -30.48 15.63
N PHE A 617 -4.39 -30.46 14.30
CA PHE A 617 -5.44 -29.74 13.58
C PHE A 617 -6.20 -30.65 12.62
N GLU A 618 -7.52 -30.60 12.67
CA GLU A 618 -8.34 -31.13 11.58
C GLU A 618 -8.24 -30.22 10.35
N GLU A 619 -8.30 -30.78 9.15
CA GLU A 619 -8.24 -30.01 7.89
C GLU A 619 -9.30 -28.89 7.84
N THR A 620 -10.54 -29.21 8.20
CA THR A 620 -11.63 -28.22 8.29
C THR A 620 -11.36 -27.13 9.32
N HIS A 621 -10.63 -27.45 10.39
CA HIS A 621 -10.20 -26.46 11.37
C HIS A 621 -9.11 -25.55 10.81
N VAL A 622 -8.15 -26.09 10.04
CA VAL A 622 -7.11 -25.30 9.36
C VAL A 622 -7.72 -24.32 8.36
N GLU A 623 -8.69 -24.77 7.56
CA GLU A 623 -9.40 -23.91 6.62
C GLU A 623 -10.16 -22.78 7.34
N ALA A 624 -10.83 -23.10 8.44
CA ALA A 624 -11.54 -22.12 9.24
C ALA A 624 -10.60 -21.11 9.93
N LEU A 625 -9.42 -21.56 10.38
CA LEU A 625 -8.36 -20.69 10.90
C LEU A 625 -7.78 -19.80 9.80
N MET A 626 -7.59 -20.32 8.59
CA MET A 626 -7.18 -19.52 7.44
C MET A 626 -8.21 -18.43 7.14
N ALA A 627 -9.50 -18.77 7.12
CA ALA A 627 -10.60 -17.81 6.92
C ALA A 627 -10.66 -16.74 8.03
N HIS A 628 -10.38 -17.12 9.28
CA HIS A 628 -10.40 -16.23 10.44
C HIS A 628 -9.18 -15.30 10.47
N GLU A 629 -7.98 -15.87 10.43
CA GLU A 629 -6.73 -15.15 10.66
C GLU A 629 -6.21 -14.49 9.38
N ILE A 630 -6.11 -15.26 8.29
CA ILE A 630 -5.54 -14.78 7.03
C ILE A 630 -6.59 -13.96 6.28
N GLU A 631 -7.72 -14.57 5.94
CA GLU A 631 -8.71 -13.96 5.05
C GLU A 631 -9.46 -12.79 5.69
N THR A 632 -9.45 -12.64 7.02
CA THR A 632 -9.98 -11.45 7.70
C THR A 632 -8.86 -10.56 8.22
N HIS A 633 -8.20 -10.91 9.33
CA HIS A 633 -7.32 -9.99 10.06
C HIS A 633 -6.11 -9.53 9.25
N ILE A 634 -5.47 -10.44 8.50
CA ILE A 634 -4.32 -10.08 7.66
C ILE A 634 -4.78 -9.25 6.45
N LEU A 635 -5.81 -9.68 5.72
CA LEU A 635 -6.26 -8.95 4.52
C LEU A 635 -6.74 -7.54 4.85
N THR A 636 -7.51 -7.35 5.93
CA THR A 636 -7.98 -6.02 6.35
C THR A 636 -6.82 -5.13 6.82
N ALA A 637 -5.85 -5.69 7.55
CA ALA A 637 -4.66 -4.94 7.96
C ALA A 637 -3.80 -4.50 6.76
N GLU A 638 -3.64 -5.36 5.76
CA GLU A 638 -2.87 -5.08 4.55
C GLU A 638 -3.58 -4.06 3.65
N ASN A 639 -4.89 -4.21 3.44
CA ASN A 639 -5.67 -3.19 2.73
C ASN A 639 -5.61 -1.84 3.46
N GLY A 640 -5.74 -1.84 4.78
CA GLY A 640 -5.60 -0.64 5.61
C GLY A 640 -4.24 0.02 5.48
N SER A 641 -3.16 -0.77 5.30
CA SER A 641 -1.81 -0.25 5.09
C SER A 641 -1.59 0.41 3.73
N HIS A 642 -2.47 0.13 2.75
CA HIS A 642 -2.46 0.78 1.44
C HIS A 642 -3.38 2.01 1.38
N GLN A 643 -4.05 2.35 2.49
CA GLN A 643 -4.84 3.56 2.58
C GLN A 643 -3.96 4.78 2.92
N PRO A 644 -4.39 6.00 2.54
CA PRO A 644 -3.62 7.21 2.80
C PRO A 644 -3.45 7.58 4.29
N TYR A 645 -4.21 6.95 5.20
CA TYR A 645 -4.22 7.26 6.63
C TYR A 645 -4.03 5.99 7.46
N ALA A 646 -3.20 6.08 8.50
CA ALA A 646 -2.79 4.99 9.37
C ALA A 646 -3.93 4.45 10.24
N ILE A 647 -4.96 5.26 10.54
CA ILE A 647 -6.16 4.82 11.26
C ILE A 647 -6.83 3.60 10.60
N PHE A 648 -6.82 3.50 9.27
CA PHE A 648 -7.41 2.34 8.58
C PHE A 648 -6.59 1.06 8.74
N ARG A 649 -5.29 1.16 9.03
CA ARG A 649 -4.41 0.02 9.33
C ARG A 649 -4.50 -0.40 10.79
N ASN A 650 -4.49 0.57 11.69
CA ASN A 650 -4.41 0.34 13.13
C ASN A 650 -5.79 0.03 13.74
N GLY A 651 -6.83 0.68 13.23
CA GLY A 651 -8.22 0.49 13.62
C GLY A 651 -8.91 1.81 13.95
N CYS A 652 -10.01 2.12 13.24
CA CYS A 652 -10.97 3.15 13.65
C CYS A 652 -11.54 2.83 15.04
N ALA A 653 -12.14 3.78 15.74
CA ALA A 653 -12.83 3.46 16.98
C ALA A 653 -13.89 2.37 16.78
N ASN A 654 -14.11 1.49 17.77
CA ASN A 654 -15.13 0.44 17.76
C ASN A 654 -14.99 -0.62 16.64
N TYR A 655 -13.90 -0.62 15.88
CA TYR A 655 -13.71 -1.54 14.75
C TYR A 655 -13.70 -3.03 15.14
N LEU A 656 -13.44 -3.34 16.41
CA LEU A 656 -13.29 -4.72 16.91
C LEU A 656 -14.53 -5.56 16.70
N ASP A 657 -15.74 -5.02 16.89
CA ASP A 657 -16.99 -5.74 16.60
C ASP A 657 -17.05 -6.17 15.14
N THR A 658 -16.62 -5.30 14.24
CA THR A 658 -16.64 -5.59 12.81
C THR A 658 -15.57 -6.63 12.45
N GLN A 659 -14.35 -6.52 12.99
CA GLN A 659 -13.28 -7.47 12.71
C GLN A 659 -13.55 -8.86 13.28
N GLU A 660 -13.87 -8.96 14.57
CA GLU A 660 -14.13 -10.25 15.22
C GLU A 660 -15.42 -10.88 14.69
N GLY A 661 -16.45 -10.06 14.44
CA GLY A 661 -17.68 -10.51 13.80
C GLY A 661 -17.47 -11.05 12.40
N LEU A 662 -16.69 -10.34 11.57
CA LEU A 662 -16.37 -10.77 10.21
C LEU A 662 -15.48 -12.03 10.21
N ALA A 663 -14.54 -12.13 11.15
CA ALA A 663 -13.68 -13.30 11.31
C ALA A 663 -14.50 -14.54 11.69
N ILE A 664 -15.42 -14.42 12.64
CA ILE A 664 -16.32 -15.52 13.02
C ILE A 664 -17.30 -15.84 11.88
N TYR A 665 -17.83 -14.84 11.18
CA TYR A 665 -18.70 -15.04 10.03
C TYR A 665 -17.99 -15.86 8.94
N ASN A 666 -16.76 -15.47 8.57
CA ASN A 666 -15.94 -16.19 7.60
C ASN A 666 -15.62 -17.61 8.05
N GLN A 667 -15.20 -17.76 9.31
CA GLN A 667 -14.94 -19.07 9.93
C GLN A 667 -16.18 -19.99 9.87
N ASN A 668 -17.36 -19.44 10.20
CA ASN A 668 -18.61 -20.19 10.24
C ASN A 668 -19.14 -20.59 8.85
N ARG A 669 -18.60 -20.03 7.77
CA ARG A 669 -18.89 -20.50 6.41
C ARG A 669 -18.19 -21.80 6.06
N ILE A 670 -17.09 -22.11 6.75
CA ILE A 670 -16.33 -23.36 6.57
C ILE A 670 -16.90 -24.45 7.47
N TYR A 671 -17.20 -24.11 8.71
CA TYR A 671 -17.78 -25.07 9.64
C TYR A 671 -19.20 -25.45 9.25
N GLY A 672 -19.51 -26.74 9.43
CA GLY A 672 -20.89 -27.22 9.38
C GLY A 672 -21.77 -26.53 10.44
N PRO A 673 -23.09 -26.48 10.21
CA PRO A 673 -24.01 -25.68 11.02
C PRO A 673 -23.98 -26.02 12.52
N PHE A 674 -23.64 -27.26 12.88
CA PHE A 674 -23.64 -27.78 14.25
C PHE A 674 -22.24 -27.95 14.85
N HIS A 675 -21.19 -27.42 14.21
CA HIS A 675 -19.82 -27.57 14.70
C HIS A 675 -19.61 -26.86 16.04
N GLU A 676 -18.92 -27.50 16.99
CA GLU A 676 -18.77 -27.01 18.39
C GLU A 676 -18.26 -25.56 18.46
N LYS A 677 -17.28 -25.21 17.62
CA LYS A 677 -16.65 -23.88 17.62
C LYS A 677 -17.63 -22.74 17.27
N ARG A 678 -18.77 -23.01 16.58
CA ARG A 678 -19.80 -21.99 16.29
C ARG A 678 -20.50 -21.50 17.56
N PHE A 679 -20.52 -22.32 18.61
CA PHE A 679 -21.21 -22.03 19.87
C PHE A 679 -20.31 -21.40 20.94
N ASN A 680 -19.02 -21.23 20.66
CA ASN A 680 -18.10 -20.57 21.61
C ASN A 680 -18.45 -19.08 21.84
N PRO A 681 -18.73 -18.25 20.79
CA PRO A 681 -19.12 -16.86 21.01
C PRO A 681 -20.36 -16.68 21.90
N PRO A 682 -21.50 -17.36 21.68
CA PRO A 682 -22.65 -17.22 22.58
C PRO A 682 -22.38 -17.74 24.00
N ARG A 683 -21.67 -18.88 24.16
CA ARG A 683 -21.25 -19.36 25.50
C ARG A 683 -20.39 -18.33 26.25
N ASN A 684 -19.43 -17.74 25.57
CA ASN A 684 -18.55 -16.73 26.16
C ASN A 684 -19.30 -15.47 26.59
N LEU A 685 -20.37 -15.11 25.86
CA LEU A 685 -21.25 -14.01 26.25
C LEU A 685 -22.02 -14.33 27.54
N LEU A 686 -22.65 -15.50 27.62
CA LEU A 686 -23.41 -15.90 28.82
C LEU A 686 -22.50 -15.99 30.04
N GLY A 687 -21.31 -16.58 29.89
CA GLY A 687 -20.29 -16.61 30.94
C GLY A 687 -19.83 -15.23 31.38
N LEU A 688 -19.68 -14.28 30.44
CA LEU A 688 -19.38 -12.89 30.76
C LEU A 688 -20.54 -12.23 31.52
N ALA A 689 -21.77 -12.37 31.04
CA ALA A 689 -22.95 -11.78 31.69
C ALA A 689 -23.07 -12.23 33.15
N PHE A 690 -22.94 -13.54 33.39
CA PHE A 690 -22.92 -14.10 34.73
C PHE A 690 -21.73 -13.59 35.56
N GLY A 691 -20.51 -13.60 34.99
CA GLY A 691 -19.31 -13.22 35.71
C GLY A 691 -19.20 -11.73 36.06
N LEU A 692 -19.98 -10.86 35.39
CA LEU A 692 -20.08 -9.45 35.78
C LEU A 692 -20.84 -9.25 37.10
N GLU A 693 -21.66 -10.22 37.51
CA GLU A 693 -22.51 -10.13 38.71
C GLU A 693 -22.04 -11.04 39.86
N HIS A 694 -21.11 -11.96 39.59
CA HIS A 694 -20.70 -13.01 40.52
C HIS A 694 -19.19 -13.04 40.75
N SER A 695 -18.74 -13.74 41.78
CA SER A 695 -17.31 -13.95 42.07
C SER A 695 -16.61 -14.82 41.03
N PHE A 696 -15.27 -14.86 41.04
CA PHE A 696 -14.49 -15.74 40.17
C PHE A 696 -14.86 -17.22 40.32
N ALA A 697 -14.97 -17.70 41.56
CA ALA A 697 -15.29 -19.09 41.85
C ALA A 697 -16.67 -19.51 41.33
N GLU A 698 -17.68 -18.65 41.51
CA GLU A 698 -19.03 -18.86 40.99
C GLU A 698 -19.05 -18.82 39.46
N THR A 699 -18.33 -17.88 38.87
CA THR A 699 -18.19 -17.77 37.40
C THR A 699 -17.55 -19.04 36.82
N ARG A 700 -16.46 -19.53 37.43
CA ARG A 700 -15.80 -20.77 37.00
C ARG A 700 -16.72 -21.97 37.11
N ARG A 701 -17.52 -22.04 38.18
CA ARG A 701 -18.52 -23.10 38.39
C ARG A 701 -19.60 -23.04 37.31
N TYR A 702 -20.20 -21.88 37.07
CA TYR A 702 -21.21 -21.66 36.04
C TYR A 702 -20.71 -22.03 34.63
N LEU A 703 -19.49 -21.62 34.28
CA LEU A 703 -18.87 -21.98 33.00
C LEU A 703 -18.75 -23.50 32.83
N LYS A 704 -18.41 -24.22 33.90
CA LYS A 704 -18.23 -25.68 33.85
C LYS A 704 -19.57 -26.42 33.85
N GLU A 705 -20.43 -26.11 34.82
CA GLU A 705 -21.64 -26.88 35.13
C GLU A 705 -22.79 -26.52 34.19
N GLU A 706 -23.02 -25.23 33.93
CA GLU A 706 -24.16 -24.77 33.13
C GLU A 706 -23.81 -24.64 31.64
N LEU A 707 -22.60 -24.17 31.31
CA LEU A 707 -22.19 -23.95 29.92
C LEU A 707 -21.35 -25.09 29.31
N GLY A 708 -21.06 -26.13 30.11
CA GLY A 708 -20.41 -27.36 29.66
C GLY A 708 -18.94 -27.19 29.25
N TYR A 709 -18.23 -26.20 29.80
CA TYR A 709 -16.79 -26.07 29.55
C TYR A 709 -15.99 -27.16 30.30
N GLY A 710 -14.98 -27.71 29.63
CA GLY A 710 -13.94 -28.51 30.29
C GLY A 710 -13.20 -27.70 31.35
N GLU A 711 -12.63 -28.39 32.34
CA GLU A 711 -12.11 -27.78 33.57
C GLU A 711 -11.05 -26.68 33.32
N GLU A 712 -10.12 -26.92 32.39
CA GLU A 712 -9.10 -25.95 32.01
C GLU A 712 -9.70 -24.76 31.22
N LYS A 713 -10.65 -25.02 30.31
CA LYS A 713 -11.32 -23.98 29.52
C LYS A 713 -12.14 -23.06 30.43
N ALA A 714 -12.89 -23.61 31.38
CA ALA A 714 -13.67 -22.85 32.36
C ALA A 714 -12.76 -21.93 33.20
N LEU A 715 -11.62 -22.47 33.67
CA LEU A 715 -10.62 -21.69 34.39
C LEU A 715 -10.04 -20.55 33.55
N ASN A 716 -9.59 -20.84 32.32
CA ASN A 716 -9.01 -19.84 31.43
C ASN A 716 -10.03 -18.75 31.04
N GLN A 717 -11.29 -19.12 30.84
CA GLN A 717 -12.36 -18.17 30.54
C GLN A 717 -12.72 -17.30 31.74
N ALA A 718 -12.79 -17.87 32.97
CA ALA A 718 -12.98 -17.09 34.19
C ALA A 718 -11.85 -16.08 34.40
N ILE A 719 -10.59 -16.47 34.16
CA ILE A 719 -9.43 -15.55 34.17
C ILE A 719 -9.60 -14.46 33.11
N SER A 720 -10.03 -14.81 31.88
CA SER A 720 -10.24 -13.82 30.83
C SER A 720 -11.34 -12.81 31.15
N ILE A 721 -12.37 -13.21 31.90
CA ILE A 721 -13.47 -12.34 32.34
C ILE A 721 -13.02 -11.47 33.52
N LYS A 722 -12.30 -12.05 34.50
CA LYS A 722 -11.92 -11.37 35.74
C LYS A 722 -10.58 -10.64 35.68
N ARG A 723 -9.80 -10.77 34.60
CA ARG A 723 -8.56 -9.98 34.44
C ARG A 723 -8.86 -8.48 34.43
N GLY A 724 -7.93 -7.70 34.98
CA GLY A 724 -8.08 -6.27 35.27
C GLY A 724 -8.53 -5.97 36.69
N LEU A 725 -9.20 -6.89 37.37
CA LEU A 725 -9.61 -6.76 38.77
C LEU A 725 -8.46 -7.17 39.69
N GLY A 726 -8.38 -6.58 40.89
CA GLY A 726 -7.44 -6.98 41.94
C GLY A 726 -8.02 -8.11 42.80
N ASP A 727 -9.08 -7.81 43.53
CA ASP A 727 -9.89 -8.81 44.23
C ASP A 727 -10.99 -9.35 43.30
N THR A 728 -10.92 -10.64 42.96
CA THR A 728 -11.87 -11.27 42.04
C THR A 728 -13.08 -11.90 42.74
N SER A 729 -13.18 -11.78 44.07
CA SER A 729 -14.41 -12.10 44.82
C SER A 729 -15.52 -11.09 44.53
N HIS A 730 -15.16 -9.85 44.16
CA HIS A 730 -16.11 -8.81 43.79
C HIS A 730 -16.72 -9.03 42.40
N PRO A 731 -17.98 -8.56 42.20
CA PRO A 731 -18.59 -8.51 40.87
C PRO A 731 -17.83 -7.54 39.96
N GLY A 732 -17.99 -7.72 38.66
CA GLY A 732 -17.29 -6.95 37.62
C GLY A 732 -16.35 -7.79 36.78
N GLY A 733 -15.77 -7.18 35.75
CA GLY A 733 -14.97 -7.90 34.76
C GLY A 733 -14.63 -7.11 33.51
N PHE A 734 -13.78 -7.71 32.70
CA PHE A 734 -13.38 -7.25 31.39
C PHE A 734 -14.38 -7.69 30.32
N THR A 735 -15.13 -6.74 29.77
CA THR A 735 -16.26 -6.95 28.86
C THR A 735 -15.87 -7.20 27.40
N LYS A 736 -14.57 -7.29 27.06
CA LYS A 736 -14.10 -7.46 25.67
C LYS A 736 -14.72 -8.67 24.97
N SER A 737 -15.03 -9.77 25.67
CA SER A 737 -15.61 -10.97 25.02
C SER A 737 -17.00 -10.73 24.39
N LEU A 738 -17.65 -9.60 24.69
CA LEU A 738 -18.90 -9.16 24.08
C LEU A 738 -18.78 -8.98 22.56
N VAL A 739 -17.64 -8.48 22.07
CA VAL A 739 -17.44 -8.07 20.67
C VAL A 739 -17.59 -9.23 19.68
N TYR A 740 -17.32 -10.47 20.12
CA TYR A 740 -17.34 -11.64 19.25
C TYR A 740 -18.76 -12.02 18.82
N PHE A 741 -19.67 -12.22 19.77
CA PHE A 741 -21.05 -12.60 19.45
C PHE A 741 -21.86 -11.41 18.95
N ARG A 742 -21.71 -10.23 19.56
CA ARG A 742 -22.34 -8.99 19.09
C ARG A 742 -21.92 -8.66 17.65
N GLY A 743 -20.61 -8.72 17.38
CA GLY A 743 -20.06 -8.53 16.05
C GLY A 743 -20.59 -9.54 15.03
N LEU A 744 -20.65 -10.83 15.38
CA LEU A 744 -21.20 -11.86 14.49
C LEU A 744 -22.65 -11.54 14.10
N ARG A 745 -23.51 -11.21 15.08
CA ARG A 745 -24.91 -10.85 14.81
C ARG A 745 -25.03 -9.60 13.94
N ALA A 746 -24.19 -8.59 14.19
CA ALA A 746 -24.16 -7.39 13.36
C ALA A 746 -23.78 -7.70 11.90
N VAL A 747 -22.77 -8.54 11.67
CA VAL A 747 -22.36 -8.94 10.30
C VAL A 747 -23.43 -9.79 9.63
N GLU A 748 -24.04 -10.75 10.33
CA GLU A 748 -25.16 -11.54 9.80
C GLU A 748 -26.33 -10.63 9.39
N GLN A 749 -26.69 -9.66 10.23
CA GLN A 749 -27.76 -8.72 9.92
C GLN A 749 -27.40 -7.82 8.72
N PHE A 750 -26.17 -7.35 8.64
CA PHE A 750 -25.67 -6.56 7.51
C PHE A 750 -25.80 -7.33 6.19
N VAL A 751 -25.41 -8.61 6.17
CA VAL A 751 -25.54 -9.46 4.99
C VAL A 751 -27.02 -9.74 4.65
N ARG A 752 -27.86 -10.04 5.65
CA ARG A 752 -29.30 -10.25 5.44
C ARG A 752 -29.99 -9.02 4.83
N ASN A 753 -29.54 -7.83 5.21
CA ASN A 753 -30.04 -6.56 4.67
C ASN A 753 -29.47 -6.21 3.28
N GLY A 754 -28.75 -7.13 2.61
CA GLY A 754 -28.17 -6.91 1.29
C GLY A 754 -26.84 -6.14 1.31
N GLY A 755 -26.19 -6.02 2.47
CA GLY A 755 -24.89 -5.36 2.61
C GLY A 755 -23.77 -6.10 1.86
N ASP A 756 -22.92 -5.33 1.18
CA ASP A 756 -21.75 -5.85 0.48
C ASP A 756 -20.55 -5.99 1.43
N LEU A 757 -20.17 -7.24 1.72
CA LEU A 757 -19.04 -7.57 2.59
C LEU A 757 -17.71 -7.00 2.09
N THR A 758 -17.54 -6.79 0.78
CA THR A 758 -16.29 -6.24 0.25
C THR A 758 -15.99 -4.85 0.82
N ARG A 759 -17.02 -4.09 1.21
CA ARG A 759 -16.88 -2.75 1.81
C ARG A 759 -16.20 -2.79 3.18
N LEU A 760 -16.31 -3.90 3.91
CA LEU A 760 -15.67 -4.10 5.23
C LEU A 760 -14.17 -4.41 5.12
N TYR A 761 -13.64 -4.65 3.91
CA TYR A 761 -12.23 -4.98 3.67
C TYR A 761 -11.32 -3.78 3.45
N VAL A 762 -11.85 -2.56 3.41
CA VAL A 762 -11.05 -1.35 3.12
C VAL A 762 -9.94 -1.10 4.16
N GLY A 763 -10.14 -1.60 5.38
CA GLY A 763 -9.23 -1.53 6.51
C GLY A 763 -9.90 -2.08 7.76
N LYS A 764 -9.36 -1.72 8.92
CA LYS A 764 -9.95 -2.00 10.23
C LYS A 764 -10.95 -0.90 10.59
N ILE A 765 -12.18 -1.04 10.10
CA ILE A 765 -13.25 -0.04 10.27
C ILE A 765 -14.38 -0.57 11.14
N ALA A 766 -15.14 0.34 11.75
CA ALA A 766 -16.43 0.01 12.36
C ALA A 766 -17.53 0.06 11.29
N MET A 767 -18.43 -0.92 11.33
CA MET A 767 -19.54 -1.04 10.38
C MET A 767 -20.50 0.14 10.43
N GLU A 768 -20.71 0.72 11.62
CA GLU A 768 -21.49 1.95 11.81
C GLU A 768 -20.91 3.17 11.08
N ASP A 769 -19.59 3.17 10.83
CA ASP A 769 -18.87 4.26 10.19
C ASP A 769 -18.74 4.08 8.67
N LEU A 770 -19.29 3.01 8.09
CA LEU A 770 -19.07 2.66 6.69
C LEU A 770 -19.40 3.80 5.72
N ALA A 771 -20.55 4.45 5.93
CA ALA A 771 -20.99 5.57 5.09
C ALA A 771 -20.10 6.82 5.23
N MET A 772 -19.40 6.97 6.35
CA MET A 772 -18.46 8.05 6.61
C MET A 772 -17.09 7.74 6.01
N VAL A 773 -16.61 6.51 6.19
CA VAL A 773 -15.37 6.00 5.59
C VAL A 773 -15.40 6.18 4.08
N GLU A 774 -16.51 5.85 3.41
CA GLU A 774 -16.64 5.99 1.96
C GLU A 774 -16.57 7.43 1.44
N LYS A 775 -16.78 8.42 2.32
CA LYS A 775 -16.66 9.85 1.98
C LYS A 775 -15.25 10.38 2.19
N VAL A 776 -14.33 9.59 2.75
CA VAL A 776 -12.94 10.02 2.97
C VAL A 776 -12.25 10.18 1.61
N PRO A 777 -11.68 11.36 1.30
CA PRO A 777 -10.98 11.59 0.04
C PRO A 777 -9.78 10.64 -0.13
N GLU A 778 -9.47 10.29 -1.38
CA GLU A 778 -8.28 9.51 -1.75
C GLU A 778 -8.29 8.04 -1.26
N LEU A 779 -9.38 7.59 -0.62
CA LEU A 779 -9.54 6.21 -0.17
C LEU A 779 -9.53 5.24 -1.38
N GLN A 780 -8.70 4.21 -1.28
CA GLN A 780 -8.57 3.19 -2.32
C GLN A 780 -9.54 2.05 -2.06
N LYS A 781 -10.09 1.47 -3.12
CA LYS A 781 -10.88 0.22 -3.01
C LYS A 781 -10.00 -0.90 -2.41
N PRO A 782 -10.58 -1.80 -1.60
CA PRO A 782 -9.84 -2.93 -1.06
C PRO A 782 -9.24 -3.77 -2.19
N LEU A 783 -7.93 -3.98 -2.10
CA LEU A 783 -7.17 -4.74 -3.09
C LEU A 783 -7.29 -6.24 -2.85
N LEU A 784 -7.19 -6.63 -1.58
CA LEU A 784 -7.23 -8.02 -1.16
C LEU A 784 -8.62 -8.36 -0.64
N LEU A 785 -9.25 -9.35 -1.27
CA LEU A 785 -10.50 -9.93 -0.81
C LEU A 785 -10.34 -11.43 -0.59
N PRO A 786 -11.07 -12.05 0.34
CA PRO A 786 -11.18 -13.50 0.47
C PRO A 786 -11.61 -14.17 -0.84
N GLU A 787 -11.22 -15.43 -1.03
CA GLU A 787 -11.45 -16.17 -2.27
C GLU A 787 -12.95 -16.21 -2.68
N PHE A 788 -13.84 -16.41 -1.71
CA PHE A 788 -15.27 -16.49 -1.96
C PHE A 788 -15.91 -15.16 -2.41
N LEU A 789 -15.28 -14.02 -2.11
CA LEU A 789 -15.72 -12.71 -2.58
C LEU A 789 -15.13 -12.36 -3.95
N ARG A 790 -14.06 -13.04 -4.37
CA ARG A 790 -13.51 -12.91 -5.73
C ARG A 790 -14.38 -13.63 -6.76
N LYS A 791 -14.74 -14.89 -6.47
CA LYS A 791 -15.48 -15.79 -7.38
C LYS A 791 -16.83 -15.23 -7.84
N LYS A 792 -17.53 -14.44 -7.00
CA LYS A 792 -18.81 -13.80 -7.36
C LYS A 792 -18.75 -12.81 -8.54
N LYS A 793 -17.56 -12.32 -8.95
CA LYS A 793 -17.44 -11.45 -10.13
C LYS A 793 -17.54 -12.21 -11.46
N GLU A 794 -17.23 -13.52 -11.48
CA GLU A 794 -17.28 -14.32 -12.70
C GLU A 794 -18.72 -14.72 -13.08
N ASP A 795 -19.63 -14.81 -12.10
CA ASP A 795 -21.04 -15.21 -12.28
C ASP A 795 -22.01 -14.03 -12.51
N ALA A 796 -21.51 -12.79 -12.62
CA ALA A 796 -22.36 -11.67 -13.00
C ALA A 796 -22.81 -11.88 -14.47
N PRO A 797 -24.12 -12.01 -14.77
CA PRO A 797 -24.57 -12.29 -16.13
C PRO A 797 -24.08 -11.17 -17.05
N LYS A 798 -23.29 -11.55 -18.06
CA LYS A 798 -22.92 -10.67 -19.17
C LYS A 798 -24.20 -10.03 -19.69
N LYS A 799 -24.36 -8.72 -19.49
CA LYS A 799 -25.45 -7.93 -20.10
C LYS A 799 -25.51 -8.31 -21.57
N ALA A 800 -26.58 -9.02 -21.96
CA ALA A 800 -26.81 -9.38 -23.33
C ALA A 800 -26.89 -8.08 -24.14
N THR A 801 -25.92 -7.88 -25.02
CA THR A 801 -26.02 -6.91 -26.11
C THR A 801 -27.32 -7.16 -26.87
N PRO A 802 -28.15 -6.14 -27.13
CA PRO A 802 -29.38 -6.33 -27.89
C PRO A 802 -28.99 -6.71 -29.32
N LYS A 803 -29.16 -8.00 -29.66
CA LYS A 803 -29.07 -8.45 -31.05
C LYS A 803 -30.23 -7.80 -31.80
N LYS A 804 -29.89 -7.00 -32.82
CA LYS A 804 -30.81 -6.51 -33.84
C LYS A 804 -31.53 -7.70 -34.48
N GLU A 805 -32.80 -7.90 -34.15
CA GLU A 805 -33.71 -8.70 -34.96
C GLU A 805 -34.00 -7.94 -36.26
N LYS A 806 -33.30 -8.31 -37.32
CA LYS A 806 -33.79 -8.14 -38.70
C LYS A 806 -33.64 -9.48 -39.42
N ALA A 807 -34.72 -9.84 -40.11
CA ALA A 807 -34.88 -10.94 -41.06
C ALA A 807 -35.11 -12.34 -40.48
N LYS A 808 -36.40 -12.67 -40.27
CA LYS A 808 -37.05 -13.90 -40.77
C LYS A 808 -38.58 -13.80 -40.66
N LYS A 809 -39.17 -12.80 -41.33
CA LYS A 809 -40.57 -12.84 -41.80
C LYS A 809 -40.52 -13.13 -43.30
N LYS A 810 -40.44 -14.41 -43.66
CA LYS A 810 -40.74 -14.97 -44.99
C LYS A 810 -40.48 -16.47 -44.92
N SER A 811 -41.53 -17.23 -44.63
CA SER A 811 -41.73 -18.66 -45.01
C SER A 811 -42.64 -19.42 -44.03
N VAL A 812 -43.79 -18.88 -43.63
CA VAL A 812 -44.95 -19.68 -43.16
C VAL A 812 -46.22 -18.85 -43.47
N LYS A 813 -46.56 -18.77 -44.75
CA LYS A 813 -47.86 -18.33 -45.30
C LYS A 813 -47.91 -18.81 -46.74
N LYS A 814 -48.04 -20.12 -46.90
CA LYS A 814 -48.40 -20.83 -48.13
C LYS A 814 -48.53 -22.31 -47.77
N GLU A 815 -49.59 -22.62 -47.04
CA GLU A 815 -50.17 -23.97 -46.90
C GLU A 815 -51.52 -23.88 -46.17
N VAL A 816 -52.35 -22.93 -46.59
CA VAL A 816 -53.82 -22.99 -46.53
C VAL A 816 -54.27 -22.16 -47.73
N GLU A 817 -55.23 -22.64 -48.51
CA GLU A 817 -55.80 -22.03 -49.73
C GLU A 817 -54.94 -22.16 -51.00
N ALA A 818 -54.72 -23.42 -51.39
CA ALA A 818 -54.97 -23.83 -52.78
C ALA A 818 -56.31 -24.59 -52.76
N ASP A 819 -57.38 -23.81 -52.72
CA ASP A 819 -58.73 -24.14 -53.16
C ASP A 819 -59.34 -22.80 -53.61
N ALA A 820 -60.00 -22.82 -54.78
CA ALA A 820 -60.50 -21.69 -55.58
C ALA A 820 -59.44 -21.02 -56.49
N GLU A 821 -59.21 -21.49 -57.72
CA GLU A 821 -60.05 -21.39 -58.94
C GLU A 821 -59.56 -20.26 -59.86
N GLU A 822 -59.41 -20.64 -61.14
CA GLU A 822 -59.06 -19.89 -62.37
C GLU A 822 -57.60 -19.45 -62.64
#